data_AF-R7FPG5-F1
#
_entry.id   AF-R7FPG5-F1
#
_cell.length_a   1.000
_cell.length_b   1.000
_cell.length_c   1.000
_cell.angle_alpha   90.00
_cell.angle_beta   90.00
_cell.angle_gamma   90.00
#
_symmetry.space_group_name_H-M   'P 1'
#
loop_
_entity.id
_entity.type
_entity.pdbx_description
1 polymer ?
#
loop_
_entity_poly.entity_id
_entity_poly.type
_entity_poly.pdbx_seq_one_letter_code
_entity_poly.pdbx_strand_id
1 'polypeptide(L)'
;MSKKILSLILAAVMIFGALAMTGCSLFEKNEQTETDDRLPTTLNLLGITESSTTPEAVAAVEEQINKILVAKYETKIKLTLVTEDEYYKLIEERIAEKKHLDNLDAAIQQYNKYMKKLADEQARIAASLSSGSGKWKKNNVTVIAETVSTRPIYTAEQTTVDEGGIISIVYPDPASPIDIVMVSGKEMYDYLDKNSIIASITSYLTEENYQKLNQYIYPTYFSQISAMTGDVKAVPSNNLLAEYTYLAVDKKLADKYGFNIDNASNYSDLSDFLAKVKENESVRPFKDAPDALGIFYPFGKDVAVAAYADPIYGYNTEEDKSFTISNLFDIPQYTDHLKLMAEYKKLGYFDGEGDSFAVAAIVGDASIADAYGDDYYVKVVQNPFVEETDIFEGMMAVSTYTSSEKRSLEIVQAFSTTPELKNLLQYGIKDVNYSVNDDGLTIKRLNSDYMMDTALTGNVYMGYPEEGQDADQWSYYKVTNLSSLLSPFLVYYVNENTIDGNMNDILKRVALEEAFLNVNTTYDAYLEIENTVAGGNKLLELKRYYKDYLKQCLRADGVTEAMLDQAVEGSSIRSNEWLTQKIVDKFVAEKYSELATSAGIKTLVEQKLTDIIGVSYTKKATGNSFAKYRTDAQQYYTNIKYLRIMADMLLFTDLDEAEKAKYDAMTDTEFEAALLEFVTENYIKQNELTEEKYAELVRTYICSQMNFSDNLGNTYSVGWNEINNTLKKAQPFIDYTEKLKEIYADLLSESKYNLDSSSATPTAVVTKIHDLLYAQYLDEQGVSMAEFQNGIYDEIFAPYGVTKAEADEIRKKDKTTYDSYISKIKSKYKAVLKEEYSAEKYKEKGTMALNATEILTTVINHLIEEKTQIYHTMCEAAGMSYSEFKSTKTYMTDYIKYVNMMRTKNTYTLSTVYTTSQINALKYNEIQDVVYDVIYNVGYYTNEMVKLVGSSLSDYTSAKSSAAKYIESLGKMIEYYKNDIIALGYDIDTFRNMDPEDIEDIIYDLATKECSKGKETLEEYMVSISKKYIDGMKTAENIEEYCKKASEELHADAIFDAVPKEFDRAKEKALTEETK
;
A
#
# COMPACT_ATOMS: atom_id res chain seq x y z
N MET A 1 34.92 33.81 62.48
CA MET A 1 35.25 32.39 62.63
C MET A 1 35.04 31.73 61.29
N SER A 2 35.94 31.00 60.64
CA SER A 2 37.39 30.81 60.77
C SER A 2 37.75 29.89 59.58
N LYS A 3 38.42 30.38 58.53
CA LYS A 3 39.89 30.37 58.39
C LYS A 3 40.62 29.02 58.65
N LYS A 4 39.97 27.86 58.48
CA LYS A 4 40.68 26.56 58.48
C LYS A 4 40.39 25.57 57.33
N ILE A 5 39.58 25.91 56.32
CA ILE A 5 39.34 24.99 55.17
C ILE A 5 39.93 25.51 53.84
N LEU A 6 40.34 26.79 53.79
CA LEU A 6 40.94 27.40 52.59
C LEU A 6 42.46 27.16 52.41
N SER A 7 43.14 26.39 53.30
CA SER A 7 44.61 26.21 53.24
C SER A 7 45.10 24.84 52.79
N LEU A 8 44.20 23.91 52.44
CA LEU A 8 44.57 22.59 51.89
C LEU A 8 44.36 22.50 50.37
N ILE A 9 43.56 23.41 49.80
CA ILE A 9 43.29 23.48 48.36
C ILE A 9 44.34 24.32 47.60
N LEU A 10 45.12 25.17 48.30
CA LEU A 10 46.16 26.01 47.67
C LEU A 10 47.58 25.40 47.65
N ALA A 11 47.80 24.24 48.31
CA ALA A 11 49.13 23.66 48.47
C ALA A 11 49.49 22.58 47.44
N ALA A 12 48.54 22.11 46.62
CA ALA A 12 48.80 21.12 45.56
C ALA A 12 48.91 21.74 44.15
N VAL A 13 48.70 23.06 44.00
CA VAL A 13 48.69 23.78 42.71
C VAL A 13 50.06 24.36 42.32
N MET A 14 51.14 24.16 43.09
CA MET A 14 52.45 24.75 42.76
C MET A 14 53.62 23.77 42.79
N ILE A 15 53.51 22.65 42.06
CA ILE A 15 54.68 21.98 41.48
C ILE A 15 54.33 21.52 40.05
N PHE A 16 54.11 22.49 39.16
CA PHE A 16 54.44 22.29 37.75
C PHE A 16 55.96 22.46 37.62
N GLY A 17 56.63 21.50 36.98
CA GLY A 17 57.95 21.74 36.39
C GLY A 17 58.98 20.66 36.61
N ALA A 18 58.91 19.59 35.80
CA ALA A 18 60.03 19.15 34.97
C ALA A 18 59.68 17.86 34.21
N LEU A 19 59.41 18.02 32.91
CA LEU A 19 59.94 17.22 31.80
C LEU A 19 60.11 15.70 32.02
N ALA A 20 59.30 14.89 31.32
CA ALA A 20 59.75 14.17 30.12
C ALA A 20 59.03 12.82 29.91
N MET A 21 58.23 12.80 28.84
CA MET A 21 58.09 11.73 27.85
C MET A 21 57.03 10.62 28.00
N THR A 22 56.11 10.71 27.03
CA THR A 22 55.53 9.67 26.15
C THR A 22 54.36 8.81 26.65
N GLY A 23 53.24 8.96 25.92
CA GLY A 23 52.17 7.97 25.77
C GLY A 23 50.77 8.50 26.04
N CYS A 24 50.28 9.45 25.23
CA CYS A 24 48.94 10.03 25.37
C CYS A 24 47.82 8.99 25.16
N SER A 25 47.05 8.73 26.22
CA SER A 25 45.62 8.46 26.15
C SER A 25 44.95 9.37 27.19
N LEU A 26 44.00 10.21 26.76
CA LEU A 26 42.99 10.90 27.57
C LEU A 26 42.28 11.93 26.68
N PHE A 27 41.07 11.61 26.23
CA PHE A 27 39.94 12.53 26.31
C PHE A 27 38.77 11.75 26.90
N GLU A 28 38.14 12.39 27.88
CA GLU A 28 37.27 11.82 28.90
C GLU A 28 35.90 11.39 28.35
N LYS A 29 35.52 10.13 28.61
CA LYS A 29 34.13 9.68 28.58
C LYS A 29 33.41 10.21 29.82
N ASN A 30 32.41 11.06 29.61
CA ASN A 30 31.29 11.21 30.53
C ASN A 30 30.01 11.07 29.71
N GLU A 31 29.44 9.88 29.70
CA GLU A 31 28.00 9.64 29.59
C GLU A 31 27.72 8.19 29.99
N GLN A 32 26.67 8.00 30.78
CA GLN A 32 26.19 6.71 31.22
C GLN A 32 25.83 5.88 29.99
N THR A 33 26.51 4.75 29.79
CA THR A 33 26.15 3.77 28.76
C THR A 33 25.46 2.60 29.43
N GLU A 34 24.16 2.46 29.16
CA GLU A 34 23.57 1.14 29.05
C GLU A 34 24.47 0.32 28.12
N THR A 35 24.75 -0.92 28.51
CA THR A 35 25.48 -1.87 27.67
C THR A 35 24.65 -2.13 26.41
N ASP A 36 24.97 -1.47 25.31
CA ASP A 36 24.27 -1.59 24.03
C ASP A 36 24.82 -2.81 23.28
N ASP A 37 24.01 -3.87 23.18
CA ASP A 37 24.21 -5.05 22.31
C ASP A 37 24.04 -4.65 20.82
N ARG A 38 24.69 -3.57 20.37
CA ARG A 38 24.53 -3.01 19.02
C ARG A 38 25.52 -3.64 18.05
N LEU A 39 25.02 -4.35 17.05
CA LEU A 39 25.88 -5.02 16.06
C LEU A 39 26.40 -4.03 15.01
N PRO A 40 27.69 -4.14 14.61
CA PRO A 40 28.25 -3.38 13.49
C PRO A 40 27.43 -3.57 12.20
N THR A 41 27.10 -2.48 11.52
CA THR A 41 26.27 -2.54 10.29
C THR A 41 26.70 -1.52 9.24
N THR A 42 26.33 -1.77 7.98
CA THR A 42 26.57 -0.89 6.83
C THR A 42 25.24 -0.51 6.18
N LEU A 43 25.06 0.78 5.85
CA LEU A 43 23.86 1.32 5.20
C LEU A 43 24.19 1.88 3.80
N ASN A 44 23.26 1.82 2.85
CA ASN A 44 23.37 2.54 1.58
C ASN A 44 22.83 3.97 1.68
N LEU A 45 23.67 4.92 1.27
CA LEU A 45 23.27 6.32 1.07
C LEU A 45 23.33 6.62 -0.44
N LEU A 46 22.18 6.93 -1.02
CA LEU A 46 22.05 7.36 -2.40
C LEU A 46 21.94 8.89 -2.44
N GLY A 47 22.68 9.53 -3.33
CA GLY A 47 22.70 10.98 -3.42
C GLY A 47 22.97 11.52 -4.82
N ILE A 48 22.87 12.84 -4.95
CA ILE A 48 22.99 13.59 -6.20
C ILE A 48 24.31 14.37 -6.18
N THR A 49 25.05 14.33 -7.28
CA THR A 49 26.35 15.00 -7.41
C THR A 49 26.46 15.76 -8.73
N GLU A 50 27.44 16.66 -8.82
CA GLU A 50 27.76 17.31 -10.10
C GLU A 50 28.40 16.33 -11.10
N SER A 51 28.20 16.58 -12.40
CA SER A 51 28.76 15.77 -13.50
C SER A 51 30.30 15.70 -13.54
N SER A 52 30.98 16.58 -12.81
CA SER A 52 32.43 16.62 -12.66
C SER A 52 32.98 15.56 -11.69
N THR A 53 32.12 14.98 -10.84
CA THR A 53 32.52 14.08 -9.75
C THR A 53 32.95 12.71 -10.27
N THR A 54 34.09 12.22 -9.78
CA THR A 54 34.69 10.95 -10.22
C THR A 54 34.43 9.79 -9.25
N PRO A 55 34.25 8.54 -9.72
CA PRO A 55 34.05 7.38 -8.84
C PRO A 55 35.19 7.17 -7.83
N GLU A 56 36.43 7.45 -8.22
CA GLU A 56 37.60 7.35 -7.34
C GLU A 56 37.53 8.35 -6.18
N ALA A 57 37.07 9.57 -6.43
CA ALA A 57 36.92 10.57 -5.39
C ALA A 57 35.76 10.24 -4.44
N VAL A 58 34.63 9.72 -4.96
CA VAL A 58 33.52 9.22 -4.13
C VAL A 58 34.00 8.13 -3.17
N ALA A 59 34.77 7.15 -3.66
CA ALA A 59 35.32 6.07 -2.82
C ALA A 59 36.27 6.60 -1.74
N ALA A 60 37.11 7.59 -2.07
CA ALA A 60 38.02 8.21 -1.11
C ALA A 60 37.25 8.98 -0.01
N VAL A 61 36.20 9.71 -0.39
CA VAL A 61 35.32 10.43 0.56
C VAL A 61 34.55 9.47 1.45
N GLU A 62 33.99 8.40 0.89
CA GLU A 62 33.33 7.33 1.64
C GLU A 62 34.25 6.76 2.73
N GLU A 63 35.51 6.49 2.42
CA GLU A 63 36.48 5.98 3.39
C GLU A 63 36.68 6.94 4.58
N GLN A 64 36.76 8.25 4.32
CA GLN A 64 36.92 9.26 5.38
C GLN A 64 35.66 9.42 6.22
N ILE A 65 34.48 9.45 5.59
CA ILE A 65 33.20 9.45 6.31
C ILE A 65 33.11 8.22 7.22
N ASN A 66 33.44 7.04 6.68
CA ASN A 66 33.39 5.79 7.43
C ASN A 66 34.33 5.75 8.63
N LYS A 67 35.50 6.40 8.60
CA LYS A 67 36.37 6.51 9.78
C LYS A 67 35.66 7.20 10.95
N ILE A 68 34.90 8.25 10.67
CA ILE A 68 34.15 9.01 11.68
C ILE A 68 32.94 8.21 12.15
N LEU A 69 32.17 7.65 11.20
CA LEU A 69 30.94 6.93 11.53
C LEU A 69 31.19 5.64 12.30
N VAL A 70 32.24 4.90 11.96
CA VAL A 70 32.66 3.71 12.71
C VAL A 70 33.05 4.08 14.14
N ALA A 71 33.83 5.14 14.33
CA ALA A 71 34.31 5.53 15.65
C ALA A 71 33.21 6.06 16.59
N LYS A 72 32.20 6.74 16.04
CA LYS A 72 31.14 7.39 16.84
C LYS A 72 29.88 6.56 16.96
N TYR A 73 29.52 5.87 15.88
CA TYR A 73 28.23 5.24 15.74
C TYR A 73 28.39 3.72 15.69
N GLU A 74 29.52 3.17 15.26
CA GLU A 74 29.70 1.74 14.89
C GLU A 74 28.95 1.38 13.60
N THR A 75 28.89 2.31 12.63
CA THR A 75 28.29 2.06 11.32
C THR A 75 29.12 2.59 10.17
N LYS A 76 29.05 1.87 9.05
CA LYS A 76 29.55 2.32 7.77
C LYS A 76 28.41 2.74 6.86
N ILE A 77 28.70 3.60 5.90
CA ILE A 77 27.88 3.82 4.73
C ILE A 77 28.58 3.27 3.49
N LYS A 78 27.78 2.86 2.51
CA LYS A 78 28.16 2.72 1.12
C LYS A 78 27.52 3.88 0.37
N LEU A 79 28.34 4.73 -0.22
CA LEU A 79 27.94 5.98 -0.85
C LEU A 79 27.83 5.78 -2.36
N THR A 80 26.63 5.96 -2.90
CA THR A 80 26.39 5.92 -4.35
C THR A 80 25.86 7.28 -4.81
N LEU A 81 26.65 7.98 -5.61
CA LEU A 81 26.31 9.30 -6.14
C LEU A 81 26.19 9.25 -7.67
N VAL A 82 25.14 9.87 -8.20
CA VAL A 82 24.88 10.02 -9.64
C VAL A 82 24.41 11.45 -9.93
N THR A 83 24.34 11.84 -11.19
CA THR A 83 23.76 13.13 -11.57
C THR A 83 22.24 13.12 -11.39
N GLU A 84 21.62 14.30 -11.29
CA GLU A 84 20.18 14.42 -11.00
C GLU A 84 19.30 13.72 -12.06
N ASP A 85 19.70 13.74 -13.33
CA ASP A 85 19.01 13.07 -14.45
C ASP A 85 19.09 11.53 -14.38
N GLU A 86 20.09 10.97 -13.71
CA GLU A 86 20.25 9.52 -13.51
C GLU A 86 19.63 9.02 -12.19
N TYR A 87 19.29 9.94 -11.27
CA TYR A 87 18.97 9.62 -9.89
C TYR A 87 17.66 8.82 -9.71
N TYR A 88 16.59 9.19 -10.43
CA TYR A 88 15.33 8.43 -10.40
C TYR A 88 15.53 6.97 -10.84
N LYS A 89 16.30 6.75 -11.91
CA LYS A 89 16.62 5.41 -12.42
C LYS A 89 17.39 4.59 -11.39
N LEU A 90 18.37 5.20 -10.72
CA LEU A 90 19.10 4.55 -9.65
C LEU A 90 18.16 4.10 -8.52
N ILE A 91 17.25 4.96 -8.07
CA ILE A 91 16.28 4.61 -7.01
C ILE A 91 15.42 3.41 -7.43
N GLU A 92 14.87 3.42 -8.65
CA GLU A 92 14.05 2.33 -9.19
C GLU A 92 14.83 1.01 -9.25
N GLU A 93 16.08 1.03 -9.73
CA GLU A 93 16.98 -0.13 -9.76
C GLU A 93 17.21 -0.71 -8.36
N ARG A 94 17.45 0.14 -7.35
CA ARG A 94 17.69 -0.31 -5.96
C ARG A 94 16.44 -0.86 -5.30
N ILE A 95 15.26 -0.30 -5.59
CA ILE A 95 13.99 -0.85 -5.13
C ILE A 95 13.75 -2.24 -5.74
N ALA A 96 14.00 -2.40 -7.04
CA ALA A 96 13.89 -3.70 -7.71
C ALA A 96 14.85 -4.73 -7.10
N GLU A 97 16.09 -4.34 -6.83
CA GLU A 97 17.10 -5.15 -6.13
C GLU A 97 16.58 -5.58 -4.75
N LYS A 98 16.03 -4.65 -3.95
CA LYS A 98 15.49 -4.98 -2.61
C LYS A 98 14.32 -5.95 -2.69
N LYS A 99 13.36 -5.70 -3.58
CA LYS A 99 12.20 -6.58 -3.80
C LYS A 99 12.67 -7.98 -4.19
N HIS A 100 13.69 -8.11 -5.03
CA HIS A 100 14.26 -9.41 -5.40
C HIS A 100 14.87 -10.13 -4.19
N LEU A 101 15.69 -9.44 -3.39
CA LEU A 101 16.35 -10.00 -2.20
C LEU A 101 15.35 -10.45 -1.12
N ASP A 102 14.27 -9.69 -0.90
CA ASP A 102 13.21 -10.06 0.06
C ASP A 102 12.46 -11.31 -0.40
N ASN A 103 12.14 -11.40 -1.68
CA ASN A 103 11.51 -12.57 -2.26
C ASN A 103 12.43 -13.80 -2.20
N LEU A 104 13.74 -13.61 -2.41
CA LEU A 104 14.74 -14.67 -2.27
C LEU A 104 14.75 -15.25 -0.85
N ASP A 105 14.89 -14.39 0.16
CA ASP A 105 14.94 -14.83 1.56
C ASP A 105 13.62 -15.51 1.99
N ALA A 106 12.48 -14.95 1.57
CA ALA A 106 11.18 -15.52 1.88
C ALA A 106 10.95 -16.88 1.20
N ALA A 107 11.38 -17.03 -0.07
CA ALA A 107 11.33 -18.31 -0.78
C ALA A 107 12.15 -19.39 -0.06
N ILE A 108 13.39 -19.07 0.34
CA ILE A 108 14.27 -19.99 1.08
C ILE A 108 13.64 -20.40 2.43
N GLN A 109 13.09 -19.44 3.18
CA GLN A 109 12.45 -19.71 4.47
C GLN A 109 11.23 -20.62 4.31
N GLN A 110 10.38 -20.35 3.31
CA GLN A 110 9.20 -21.16 3.02
C GLN A 110 9.58 -22.58 2.62
N TYR A 111 10.58 -22.73 1.72
CA TYR A 111 11.15 -24.03 1.34
C TYR A 111 11.66 -24.80 2.56
N ASN A 112 12.55 -24.20 3.36
CA ASN A 112 13.16 -24.83 4.53
C ASN A 112 12.12 -25.29 5.57
N LYS A 113 11.11 -24.44 5.84
CA LYS A 113 10.02 -24.76 6.76
C LYS A 113 9.22 -25.97 6.28
N TYR A 114 8.96 -26.05 4.97
CA TYR A 114 8.24 -27.17 4.39
C TYR A 114 9.07 -28.46 4.38
N MET A 115 10.34 -28.39 4.00
CA MET A 115 11.25 -29.55 4.01
C MET A 115 11.42 -30.14 5.41
N LYS A 116 11.48 -29.28 6.44
CA LYS A 116 11.47 -29.73 7.84
C LYS A 116 10.17 -30.45 8.22
N LYS A 117 9.01 -29.90 7.81
CA LYS A 117 7.70 -30.54 8.04
C LYS A 117 7.63 -31.92 7.37
N LEU A 118 8.12 -32.05 6.14
CA LEU A 118 8.17 -33.32 5.41
C LEU A 118 9.07 -34.34 6.13
N ALA A 119 10.26 -33.95 6.57
CA ALA A 119 11.15 -34.83 7.32
C ALA A 119 10.51 -35.31 8.64
N ASP A 120 9.84 -34.42 9.37
CA ASP A 120 9.11 -34.76 10.61
C ASP A 120 7.95 -35.74 10.36
N GLU A 121 7.27 -35.63 9.23
CA GLU A 121 6.20 -36.54 8.83
C GLU A 121 6.73 -37.92 8.43
N GLN A 122 7.81 -37.96 7.63
CA GLN A 122 8.49 -39.20 7.27
C GLN A 122 9.05 -39.94 8.49
N ALA A 123 9.64 -39.20 9.44
CA ALA A 123 10.09 -39.76 10.72
C ALA A 123 8.94 -40.39 11.52
N ARG A 124 7.76 -39.75 11.54
CA ARG A 124 6.55 -40.28 12.19
C ARG A 124 6.04 -41.56 11.53
N ILE A 125 5.98 -41.59 10.20
CA ILE A 125 5.54 -42.77 9.43
C ILE A 125 6.52 -43.92 9.60
N ALA A 126 7.82 -43.67 9.49
CA ALA A 126 8.84 -44.70 9.69
C ALA A 126 8.80 -45.26 11.12
N ALA A 127 8.56 -44.42 12.12
CA ALA A 127 8.37 -44.85 13.49
C ALA A 127 7.12 -45.73 13.65
N SER A 128 6.00 -45.42 12.99
CA SER A 128 4.76 -46.22 13.06
C SER A 128 4.92 -47.60 12.39
N LEU A 129 5.61 -47.67 11.26
CA LEU A 129 5.91 -48.92 10.55
C LEU A 129 6.89 -49.83 11.31
N SER A 130 7.78 -49.25 12.12
CA SER A 130 8.76 -50.00 12.92
C SER A 130 8.17 -50.71 14.15
N SER A 131 6.87 -50.52 14.45
CA SER A 131 6.18 -51.09 15.61
C SER A 131 5.78 -52.58 15.47
N GLY A 132 6.40 -53.30 14.54
CA GLY A 132 6.28 -54.75 14.42
C GLY A 132 7.01 -55.50 15.55
N SER A 133 6.24 -56.15 16.42
CA SER A 133 6.63 -57.33 17.24
C SER A 133 7.44 -57.16 18.54
N GLY A 134 7.21 -56.12 19.33
CA GLY A 134 7.70 -56.14 20.72
C GLY A 134 7.16 -55.01 21.59
N LYS A 135 6.38 -55.34 22.62
CA LYS A 135 6.14 -54.41 23.73
C LYS A 135 7.52 -54.05 24.28
N TRP A 136 7.86 -52.76 24.30
CA TRP A 136 9.13 -52.16 24.76
C TRP A 136 10.28 -52.10 23.73
N LYS A 137 10.16 -51.25 22.71
CA LYS A 137 11.27 -50.49 22.09
C LYS A 137 10.70 -49.32 21.28
N LYS A 138 10.91 -48.08 21.75
CA LYS A 138 10.72 -46.88 20.90
C LYS A 138 11.96 -46.75 20.03
N ASN A 139 11.84 -47.01 18.73
CA ASN A 139 12.89 -46.65 17.79
C ASN A 139 12.74 -45.15 17.48
N ASN A 140 13.73 -44.34 17.86
CA ASN A 140 13.81 -42.96 17.39
C ASN A 140 14.32 -43.00 15.95
N VAL A 141 13.41 -42.88 14.97
CA VAL A 141 13.77 -42.67 13.57
C VAL A 141 13.90 -41.16 13.35
N THR A 142 15.09 -40.71 12.96
CA THR A 142 15.35 -39.30 12.61
C THR A 142 15.58 -39.22 11.11
N VAL A 143 14.84 -38.33 10.44
CA VAL A 143 15.03 -37.98 9.03
C VAL A 143 15.62 -36.57 8.98
N ILE A 144 16.71 -36.38 8.22
CA ILE A 144 17.35 -35.07 8.05
C ILE A 144 16.61 -34.33 6.93
N ALA A 145 16.24 -33.07 7.17
CA ALA A 145 15.68 -32.20 6.14
C ALA A 145 16.80 -31.61 5.27
N GLU A 146 16.63 -31.65 3.96
CA GLU A 146 17.49 -30.93 3.01
C GLU A 146 17.09 -29.46 3.00
N THR A 147 17.90 -28.62 3.64
CA THR A 147 17.66 -27.17 3.77
C THR A 147 18.72 -26.39 3.02
N VAL A 148 18.35 -25.21 2.52
CA VAL A 148 19.25 -24.26 1.86
C VAL A 148 19.61 -23.15 2.85
N SER A 149 20.85 -22.64 2.77
CA SER A 149 21.25 -21.50 3.62
C SER A 149 20.65 -20.21 3.10
N THR A 150 20.16 -19.35 3.99
CA THR A 150 19.84 -17.96 3.66
C THR A 150 21.13 -17.17 3.46
N ARG A 151 21.00 -15.93 2.96
CA ARG A 151 22.10 -14.96 3.01
C ARG A 151 22.63 -14.85 4.45
N PRO A 152 23.94 -14.62 4.65
CA PRO A 152 24.53 -14.56 5.98
C PRO A 152 23.92 -13.40 6.79
N ILE A 153 23.34 -13.74 7.95
CA ILE A 153 22.83 -12.78 8.92
C ILE A 153 23.84 -12.70 10.06
N TYR A 154 24.43 -11.52 10.25
CA TYR A 154 25.39 -11.27 11.33
C TYR A 154 24.62 -11.13 12.64
N THR A 155 24.78 -12.11 13.53
CA THR A 155 24.08 -12.19 14.82
C THR A 155 25.00 -11.90 16.02
N ALA A 156 26.28 -11.69 15.75
CA ALA A 156 27.31 -11.34 16.72
C ALA A 156 28.43 -10.54 16.02
N GLU A 157 29.11 -9.68 16.77
CA GLU A 157 30.30 -8.97 16.30
C GLU A 157 31.39 -9.96 15.84
N GLN A 158 32.00 -9.68 14.70
CA GLN A 158 33.12 -10.44 14.17
C GLN A 158 34.35 -9.56 14.08
N THR A 159 35.53 -10.12 14.35
CA THR A 159 36.81 -9.41 14.24
C THR A 159 37.80 -10.18 13.35
N THR A 160 38.61 -9.43 12.61
CA THR A 160 39.76 -9.96 11.84
C THR A 160 41.05 -9.46 12.45
N VAL A 161 42.15 -10.18 12.19
CA VAL A 161 43.50 -9.76 12.58
C VAL A 161 44.29 -9.54 11.31
N ASP A 162 44.80 -8.33 11.11
CA ASP A 162 45.63 -8.01 9.94
C ASP A 162 47.05 -8.61 10.06
N GLU A 163 47.86 -8.51 8.99
CA GLU A 163 49.24 -9.02 8.96
C GLU A 163 50.17 -8.35 10.01
N GLY A 164 49.75 -7.22 10.59
CA GLY A 164 50.44 -6.50 11.66
C GLY A 164 49.97 -6.87 13.08
N GLY A 165 48.95 -7.71 13.24
CA GLY A 165 48.40 -8.12 14.53
C GLY A 165 47.33 -7.18 15.10
N ILE A 166 46.79 -6.24 14.31
CA ILE A 166 45.72 -5.33 14.74
C ILE A 166 44.37 -6.04 14.56
N ILE A 167 43.59 -6.09 15.65
CA ILE A 167 42.22 -6.60 15.66
C ILE A 167 41.29 -5.51 15.12
N SER A 168 40.58 -5.79 14.03
CA SER A 168 39.61 -4.88 13.41
C SER A 168 38.21 -5.51 13.39
N ILE A 169 37.18 -4.71 13.67
CA ILE A 169 35.77 -5.14 13.56
C ILE A 169 35.41 -5.34 12.08
N VAL A 170 34.76 -6.45 11.77
CA VAL A 170 34.22 -6.76 10.44
C VAL A 170 32.85 -6.11 10.31
N TYR A 171 32.71 -5.26 9.29
CA TYR A 171 31.43 -4.68 8.91
C TYR A 171 30.82 -5.50 7.77
N PRO A 172 29.53 -5.87 7.85
CA PRO A 172 28.87 -6.62 6.79
C PRO A 172 28.66 -5.74 5.54
N ASP A 173 28.43 -6.37 4.39
CA ASP A 173 27.85 -5.66 3.25
C ASP A 173 26.45 -5.13 3.62
N PRO A 174 25.99 -4.02 3.01
CA PRO A 174 24.67 -3.48 3.29
C PRO A 174 23.56 -4.52 3.10
N ALA A 175 22.69 -4.65 4.11
CA ALA A 175 21.58 -5.61 4.06
C ALA A 175 20.44 -5.15 3.14
N SER A 176 20.24 -3.84 3.03
CA SER A 176 19.35 -3.21 2.06
C SER A 176 20.18 -2.49 1.00
N PRO A 177 19.78 -2.49 -0.28
CA PRO A 177 20.41 -1.71 -1.35
C PRO A 177 20.05 -0.22 -1.31
N ILE A 178 19.08 0.17 -0.47
CA ILE A 178 18.60 1.55 -0.31
C ILE A 178 18.16 1.77 1.15
N ASP A 179 18.85 2.67 1.86
CA ASP A 179 18.54 2.99 3.27
C ASP A 179 18.29 4.49 3.48
N ILE A 180 19.07 5.36 2.83
CA ILE A 180 18.97 6.83 2.89
C ILE A 180 18.98 7.39 1.48
N VAL A 181 18.09 8.35 1.20
CA VAL A 181 18.00 9.05 -0.08
C VAL A 181 18.01 10.56 0.14
N MET A 182 18.61 11.31 -0.80
CA MET A 182 18.46 12.76 -0.91
C MET A 182 17.18 13.13 -1.66
N VAL A 183 16.63 14.30 -1.35
CA VAL A 183 15.45 14.90 -1.98
C VAL A 183 15.80 16.33 -2.40
N SER A 184 15.78 16.64 -3.70
CA SER A 184 16.20 17.96 -4.20
C SER A 184 15.13 19.04 -4.11
N GLY A 185 13.86 18.67 -4.18
CA GLY A 185 12.75 19.61 -4.13
C GLY A 185 11.39 18.95 -4.01
N LYS A 186 10.34 19.76 -4.14
CA LYS A 186 8.94 19.33 -3.96
C LYS A 186 8.53 18.19 -4.90
N GLU A 187 8.85 18.28 -6.19
CA GLU A 187 8.48 17.25 -7.18
C GLU A 187 9.06 15.87 -6.82
N MET A 188 10.33 15.85 -6.38
CA MET A 188 10.98 14.61 -5.97
C MET A 188 10.40 14.07 -4.66
N TYR A 189 10.10 14.95 -3.70
CA TYR A 189 9.40 14.55 -2.47
C TYR A 189 8.07 13.87 -2.79
N ASP A 190 7.25 14.47 -3.65
CA ASP A 190 5.95 13.95 -4.04
C ASP A 190 6.06 12.62 -4.78
N TYR A 191 7.04 12.48 -5.70
CA TYR A 191 7.30 11.20 -6.36
C TYR A 191 7.65 10.12 -5.34
N LEU A 192 8.57 10.39 -4.41
CA LEU A 192 9.01 9.42 -3.42
C LEU A 192 7.89 9.05 -2.44
N ASP A 193 7.08 10.03 -2.05
CA ASP A 193 5.94 9.81 -1.14
C ASP A 193 4.82 9.01 -1.80
N LYS A 194 4.41 9.41 -3.01
CA LYS A 194 3.38 8.72 -3.81
C LYS A 194 3.72 7.25 -4.04
N ASN A 195 5.01 6.95 -4.25
CA ASN A 195 5.51 5.60 -4.43
C ASN A 195 5.89 4.88 -3.11
N SER A 196 5.59 5.48 -1.94
CA SER A 196 5.87 4.92 -0.61
C SER A 196 7.35 4.55 -0.40
N ILE A 197 8.26 5.32 -0.96
CA ILE A 197 9.72 5.08 -0.92
C ILE A 197 10.34 5.65 0.37
N ILE A 198 9.75 6.72 0.93
CA ILE A 198 10.25 7.42 2.13
C ILE A 198 9.36 7.13 3.36
N ALA A 199 10.02 6.92 4.50
CA ALA A 199 9.39 6.53 5.76
C ALA A 199 9.01 7.73 6.63
N SER A 200 7.93 7.60 7.41
CA SER A 200 7.59 8.59 8.45
C SER A 200 8.67 8.67 9.51
N ILE A 201 9.10 9.89 9.82
CA ILE A 201 10.03 10.19 10.92
C ILE A 201 9.37 10.92 12.09
N THR A 202 8.07 11.24 11.99
CA THR A 202 7.33 12.07 12.95
C THR A 202 7.46 11.58 14.40
N SER A 203 7.34 10.26 14.63
CA SER A 203 7.47 9.70 15.99
C SER A 203 8.87 9.90 16.58
N TYR A 204 9.91 9.81 15.74
CA TYR A 204 11.30 9.91 16.17
C TYR A 204 11.67 11.32 16.60
N LEU A 205 11.04 12.36 16.04
CA LEU A 205 11.30 13.76 16.41
C LEU A 205 11.06 14.05 17.90
N THR A 206 10.31 13.20 18.60
CA THR A 206 10.07 13.35 20.06
C THR A 206 11.01 12.50 20.92
N GLU A 207 11.74 11.54 20.34
CA GLU A 207 12.67 10.67 21.05
C GLU A 207 13.98 11.39 21.40
N GLU A 208 14.51 11.14 22.61
CA GLU A 208 15.72 11.80 23.14
C GLU A 208 16.93 11.73 22.20
N ASN A 209 17.13 10.59 21.54
CA ASN A 209 18.24 10.36 20.62
C ASN A 209 18.19 11.22 19.33
N TYR A 210 17.01 11.71 18.96
CA TYR A 210 16.81 12.52 17.75
C TYR A 210 16.40 13.97 18.03
N GLN A 211 16.36 14.38 19.30
CA GLN A 211 16.01 15.76 19.70
C GLN A 211 16.96 16.81 19.13
N LYS A 212 18.20 16.44 18.75
CA LYS A 212 19.13 17.36 18.11
C LYS A 212 18.60 17.85 16.76
N LEU A 213 17.80 17.05 16.04
CA LEU A 213 17.13 17.53 14.82
C LEU A 213 16.28 18.77 15.12
N ASN A 214 15.45 18.76 16.17
CA ASN A 214 14.64 19.93 16.53
C ASN A 214 15.44 21.11 17.09
N GLN A 215 16.68 20.87 17.55
CA GLN A 215 17.57 21.94 18.03
C GLN A 215 18.35 22.59 16.89
N TYR A 216 18.70 21.81 15.87
CA TYR A 216 19.58 22.26 14.79
C TYR A 216 18.81 22.64 13.54
N ILE A 217 17.63 22.08 13.29
CA ILE A 217 16.76 22.41 12.14
C ILE A 217 15.75 23.47 12.55
N TYR A 218 15.53 24.46 11.68
CA TYR A 218 14.62 25.56 11.95
C TYR A 218 13.18 25.06 12.10
N PRO A 219 12.44 25.42 13.17
CA PRO A 219 11.14 24.82 13.48
C PRO A 219 10.08 24.94 12.38
N THR A 220 10.13 26.01 11.58
CA THR A 220 9.20 26.23 10.46
C THR A 220 9.17 25.02 9.53
N TYR A 221 10.31 24.45 9.16
CA TYR A 221 10.35 23.29 8.26
C TYR A 221 9.44 22.14 8.72
N PHE A 222 9.69 21.56 9.89
CA PHE A 222 8.89 20.41 10.36
C PHE A 222 7.41 20.77 10.56
N SER A 223 7.13 21.97 11.09
CA SER A 223 5.75 22.43 11.27
C SER A 223 4.99 22.55 9.95
N GLN A 224 5.61 23.14 8.92
CA GLN A 224 4.98 23.37 7.62
C GLN A 224 4.89 22.07 6.82
N ILE A 225 5.91 21.20 6.84
CA ILE A 225 5.84 19.87 6.20
C ILE A 225 4.66 19.07 6.78
N SER A 226 4.53 19.03 8.11
CA SER A 226 3.43 18.33 8.78
C SER A 226 2.07 18.93 8.44
N ALA A 227 1.97 20.26 8.32
CA ALA A 227 0.70 20.92 8.01
C ALA A 227 0.29 20.75 6.54
N MET A 228 1.24 20.78 5.60
CA MET A 228 1.01 20.57 4.17
C MET A 228 0.71 19.12 3.81
N THR A 229 1.47 18.18 4.39
CA THR A 229 1.46 16.77 3.96
C THR A 229 0.81 15.82 4.96
N GLY A 230 0.54 16.29 6.19
CA GLY A 230 -0.03 15.48 7.27
C GLY A 230 0.97 14.57 7.99
N ASP A 231 2.22 14.52 7.56
CA ASP A 231 3.30 13.70 8.14
C ASP A 231 4.65 14.39 7.93
N VAL A 232 5.71 13.92 8.60
CA VAL A 232 7.09 14.34 8.32
C VAL A 232 7.88 13.11 7.89
N LYS A 233 8.34 13.08 6.65
CA LYS A 233 9.03 11.90 6.05
C LYS A 233 10.48 12.15 5.64
N ALA A 234 10.97 13.37 5.80
CA ALA A 234 12.34 13.74 5.47
C ALA A 234 12.86 14.80 6.45
N VAL A 235 14.18 14.79 6.66
CA VAL A 235 14.90 15.81 7.42
C VAL A 235 15.38 16.89 6.45
N PRO A 236 14.85 18.11 6.51
CA PRO A 236 15.29 19.19 5.65
C PRO A 236 16.69 19.69 6.04
N SER A 237 17.40 20.24 5.07
CA SER A 237 18.55 21.09 5.32
C SER A 237 18.06 22.48 5.71
N ASN A 238 18.73 23.13 6.67
CA ASN A 238 18.52 24.57 6.80
C ASN A 238 19.17 25.25 5.61
N ASN A 239 18.35 25.81 4.72
CA ASN A 239 18.78 26.67 3.63
C ASN A 239 18.32 28.11 3.91
N LEU A 240 18.55 29.03 2.97
CA LEU A 240 17.90 30.33 3.01
C LEU A 240 16.42 30.13 2.68
N LEU A 241 15.53 30.37 3.64
CA LEU A 241 14.10 30.07 3.50
C LEU A 241 13.33 31.08 2.66
N ALA A 242 13.82 32.32 2.62
CA ALA A 242 13.15 33.44 1.98
C ALA A 242 14.10 34.63 1.89
N GLU A 243 13.74 35.63 1.10
CA GLU A 243 14.55 36.83 0.87
C GLU A 243 13.78 38.12 1.17
N TYR A 244 14.48 39.13 1.67
CA TYR A 244 13.93 40.48 1.80
C TYR A 244 13.91 41.18 0.44
N THR A 245 13.04 42.19 0.32
CA THR A 245 13.19 43.23 -0.70
C THR A 245 13.67 44.53 -0.05
N TYR A 246 14.81 45.03 -0.52
CA TYR A 246 15.43 46.27 -0.08
C TYR A 246 15.28 47.38 -1.12
N LEU A 247 15.13 48.62 -0.65
CA LEU A 247 15.46 49.83 -1.41
C LEU A 247 16.89 50.24 -1.11
N ALA A 248 17.73 50.35 -2.14
CA ALA A 248 19.06 50.93 -2.08
C ALA A 248 19.07 52.29 -2.79
N VAL A 249 19.42 53.37 -2.09
CA VAL A 249 19.39 54.76 -2.60
C VAL A 249 20.77 55.41 -2.47
N ASP A 250 21.33 55.91 -3.57
CA ASP A 250 22.68 56.52 -3.59
C ASP A 250 22.77 57.66 -2.57
N LYS A 251 23.70 57.56 -1.62
CA LYS A 251 23.81 58.52 -0.51
C LYS A 251 24.10 59.93 -1.00
N LYS A 252 24.99 60.07 -1.99
CA LYS A 252 25.42 61.39 -2.49
C LYS A 252 24.25 62.11 -3.14
N LEU A 253 23.43 61.39 -3.89
CA LEU A 253 22.23 61.95 -4.53
C LEU A 253 21.11 62.21 -3.52
N ALA A 254 20.88 61.30 -2.58
CA ALA A 254 19.89 61.49 -1.51
C ALA A 254 20.21 62.73 -0.68
N ASP A 255 21.45 62.88 -0.22
CA ASP A 255 21.91 64.04 0.56
C ASP A 255 21.83 65.34 -0.27
N LYS A 256 22.24 65.28 -1.55
CA LYS A 256 22.19 66.44 -2.47
C LYS A 256 20.77 66.97 -2.67
N TYR A 257 19.77 66.07 -2.76
CA TYR A 257 18.38 66.43 -3.02
C TYR A 257 17.49 66.45 -1.77
N GLY A 258 18.07 66.18 -0.59
CA GLY A 258 17.39 66.17 0.71
C GLY A 258 16.36 65.05 0.85
N PHE A 259 16.59 63.90 0.22
CA PHE A 259 15.71 62.74 0.31
C PHE A 259 16.03 61.91 1.56
N ASN A 260 15.01 61.62 2.37
CA ASN A 260 15.14 60.74 3.53
C ASN A 260 14.49 59.38 3.23
N ILE A 261 15.30 58.32 3.17
CA ILE A 261 14.85 56.95 2.90
C ILE A 261 13.86 56.42 3.95
N ASP A 262 13.96 56.89 5.20
CA ASP A 262 13.09 56.40 6.27
C ASP A 262 11.61 56.69 6.00
N ASN A 263 11.32 57.71 5.18
CA ASN A 263 9.97 58.07 4.79
C ASN A 263 9.40 57.20 3.65
N ALA A 264 10.24 56.45 2.93
CA ALA A 264 9.81 55.62 1.80
C ALA A 264 9.31 54.26 2.29
N SER A 265 8.02 53.99 2.11
CA SER A 265 7.41 52.69 2.46
C SER A 265 6.97 51.91 1.21
N ASN A 266 6.93 52.57 0.04
CA ASN A 266 6.59 51.99 -1.24
C ASN A 266 7.38 52.70 -2.36
N TYR A 267 7.25 52.24 -3.61
CA TYR A 267 7.96 52.85 -4.73
C TYR A 267 7.45 54.24 -5.13
N SER A 268 6.19 54.59 -4.87
CA SER A 268 5.61 55.90 -5.23
C SER A 268 6.21 57.05 -4.42
N ASP A 269 6.68 56.78 -3.20
CA ASP A 269 7.36 57.75 -2.34
C ASP A 269 8.68 58.25 -2.93
N LEU A 270 9.18 57.60 -3.99
CA LEU A 270 10.43 57.95 -4.67
C LEU A 270 10.23 59.00 -5.78
N SER A 271 8.99 59.26 -6.21
CA SER A 271 8.67 60.00 -7.44
C SER A 271 9.37 61.36 -7.54
N ASP A 272 9.29 62.18 -6.49
CA ASP A 272 9.91 63.52 -6.46
C ASP A 272 11.45 63.46 -6.50
N PHE A 273 12.03 62.41 -5.91
CA PHE A 273 13.48 62.19 -5.92
C PHE A 273 13.96 61.76 -7.30
N LEU A 274 13.29 60.77 -7.91
CA LEU A 274 13.60 60.28 -9.24
C LEU A 274 13.47 61.37 -10.30
N ALA A 275 12.47 62.25 -10.19
CA ALA A 275 12.30 63.42 -11.05
C ALA A 275 13.53 64.35 -11.02
N LYS A 276 14.02 64.69 -9.82
CA LYS A 276 15.21 65.53 -9.65
C LYS A 276 16.46 64.88 -10.22
N VAL A 277 16.64 63.58 -9.98
CA VAL A 277 17.78 62.83 -10.53
C VAL A 277 17.72 62.83 -12.06
N LYS A 278 16.55 62.54 -12.65
CA LYS A 278 16.39 62.51 -14.11
C LYS A 278 16.68 63.85 -14.78
N GLU A 279 16.29 64.95 -14.15
CA GLU A 279 16.50 66.30 -14.69
C GLU A 279 17.98 66.73 -14.61
N ASN A 280 18.70 66.30 -13.58
CA ASN A 280 19.98 66.92 -13.19
C ASN A 280 21.20 65.99 -13.23
N GLU A 281 21.02 64.67 -13.33
CA GLU A 281 22.09 63.66 -13.32
C GLU A 281 22.10 62.81 -14.58
N SER A 282 23.27 62.23 -14.90
CA SER A 282 23.46 61.33 -16.06
C SER A 282 23.23 59.85 -15.74
N VAL A 283 23.00 59.52 -14.45
CA VAL A 283 22.78 58.15 -13.98
C VAL A 283 21.34 57.71 -14.23
N ARG A 284 21.09 56.40 -14.19
CA ARG A 284 19.73 55.88 -14.25
C ARG A 284 18.98 56.22 -12.94
N PRO A 285 17.83 56.93 -12.97
CA PRO A 285 17.12 57.25 -11.74
C PRO A 285 16.72 56.01 -10.93
N PHE A 286 16.15 55.00 -11.59
CA PHE A 286 15.79 53.74 -10.99
C PHE A 286 16.35 52.59 -11.83
N LYS A 287 17.04 51.63 -11.20
CA LYS A 287 17.82 50.60 -11.90
C LYS A 287 16.97 49.81 -12.90
N ASP A 288 15.93 49.14 -12.42
CA ASP A 288 15.02 48.31 -13.22
C ASP A 288 13.61 48.42 -12.66
N ALA A 289 12.56 48.15 -13.43
CA ALA A 289 11.20 48.14 -12.87
C ALA A 289 11.05 46.97 -11.88
N PRO A 290 10.83 47.23 -10.57
CA PRO A 290 10.68 46.16 -9.58
C PRO A 290 9.29 45.52 -9.65
N ASP A 291 9.15 44.31 -9.11
CA ASP A 291 7.85 43.66 -8.93
C ASP A 291 7.02 44.37 -7.83
N ALA A 292 5.69 44.19 -7.89
CA ALA A 292 4.77 44.69 -6.89
C ALA A 292 5.03 44.05 -5.51
N LEU A 293 5.02 44.88 -4.45
CA LEU A 293 5.21 44.40 -3.08
C LEU A 293 3.96 43.72 -2.55
N GLY A 294 4.14 42.63 -1.80
CA GLY A 294 3.09 41.93 -1.06
C GLY A 294 2.08 41.16 -1.90
N ILE A 295 2.42 40.81 -3.16
CA ILE A 295 1.55 40.02 -4.05
C ILE A 295 2.00 38.57 -4.08
N PHE A 296 1.10 37.66 -3.74
CA PHE A 296 1.34 36.22 -3.70
C PHE A 296 0.39 35.51 -4.66
N TYR A 297 0.87 34.45 -5.31
CA TYR A 297 0.13 33.71 -6.34
C TYR A 297 -0.12 32.26 -5.94
N PRO A 298 -1.37 31.80 -5.75
CA PRO A 298 -1.66 30.42 -5.36
C PRO A 298 -1.47 29.41 -6.50
N PHE A 299 -1.48 29.86 -7.75
CA PHE A 299 -1.35 29.03 -8.96
C PHE A 299 -0.17 29.51 -9.84
N GLY A 300 0.79 30.23 -9.26
CA GLY A 300 1.87 30.88 -10.01
C GLY A 300 1.44 32.14 -10.79
N LYS A 301 2.44 32.83 -11.37
CA LYS A 301 2.27 34.16 -12.00
C LYS A 301 1.48 34.15 -13.31
N ASP A 302 1.21 32.97 -13.89
CA ASP A 302 0.45 32.82 -15.14
C ASP A 302 -1.07 32.82 -14.95
N VAL A 303 -1.54 32.71 -13.70
CA VAL A 303 -2.96 32.78 -13.34
C VAL A 303 -3.25 34.12 -12.69
N ALA A 304 -4.31 34.78 -13.14
CA ALA A 304 -4.71 36.11 -12.63
C ALA A 304 -5.46 36.02 -11.28
N VAL A 305 -5.09 35.08 -10.42
CA VAL A 305 -5.60 34.96 -9.04
C VAL A 305 -4.43 35.22 -8.11
N ALA A 306 -4.64 36.07 -7.12
CA ALA A 306 -3.59 36.44 -6.16
C ALA A 306 -4.20 36.82 -4.81
N ALA A 307 -3.33 36.96 -3.82
CA ALA A 307 -3.63 37.59 -2.56
C ALA A 307 -2.65 38.73 -2.31
N TYR A 308 -3.15 39.83 -1.72
CA TYR A 308 -2.29 40.85 -1.14
C TYR A 308 -2.14 40.60 0.36
N ALA A 309 -0.91 40.61 0.85
CA ALA A 309 -0.61 40.70 2.27
C ALA A 309 0.36 41.85 2.54
N ASP A 310 0.30 42.41 3.75
CA ASP A 310 1.17 43.53 4.12
C ASP A 310 2.65 43.11 4.00
N PRO A 311 3.48 43.83 3.21
CA PRO A 311 4.83 43.39 2.91
C PRO A 311 5.76 43.41 4.13
N ILE A 312 5.42 44.13 5.20
CA ILE A 312 6.22 44.20 6.42
C ILE A 312 5.64 43.30 7.52
N TYR A 313 4.32 43.26 7.67
CA TYR A 313 3.68 42.59 8.81
C TYR A 313 3.01 41.25 8.47
N GLY A 314 2.82 40.94 7.19
CA GLY A 314 2.13 39.72 6.75
C GLY A 314 0.67 39.65 7.21
N TYR A 315 0.25 38.44 7.62
CA TYR A 315 -1.09 38.18 8.16
C TYR A 315 -1.11 38.31 9.69
N ASN A 316 -1.95 39.19 10.22
CA ASN A 316 -2.21 39.39 11.65
C ASN A 316 -3.58 40.04 11.88
N THR A 317 -4.58 39.23 12.27
CA THR A 317 -5.95 39.71 12.48
C THR A 317 -6.10 40.68 13.64
N GLU A 318 -5.24 40.60 14.67
CA GLU A 318 -5.28 41.54 15.82
C GLU A 318 -4.84 42.95 15.42
N GLU A 319 -3.96 43.04 14.41
CA GLU A 319 -3.47 44.29 13.85
C GLU A 319 -4.25 44.76 12.60
N ASP A 320 -5.41 44.14 12.34
CA ASP A 320 -6.25 44.42 11.15
C ASP A 320 -5.48 44.15 9.83
N LYS A 321 -4.58 43.16 9.86
CA LYS A 321 -3.82 42.66 8.71
C LYS A 321 -4.39 41.31 8.28
N SER A 322 -5.13 41.29 7.19
CA SER A 322 -5.67 40.08 6.59
C SER A 322 -5.38 40.06 5.10
N PHE A 323 -5.55 38.89 4.47
CA PHE A 323 -5.48 38.76 3.03
C PHE A 323 -6.78 38.18 2.48
N THR A 324 -7.10 38.55 1.25
CA THR A 324 -8.24 38.04 0.49
C THR A 324 -7.72 37.46 -0.80
N ILE A 325 -8.25 36.29 -1.18
CA ILE A 325 -7.96 35.68 -2.48
C ILE A 325 -8.87 36.36 -3.51
N SER A 326 -8.29 36.94 -4.54
CA SER A 326 -9.03 37.79 -5.49
C SER A 326 -8.48 37.69 -6.90
N ASN A 327 -9.24 38.24 -7.84
CA ASN A 327 -8.72 38.57 -9.16
C ASN A 327 -7.54 39.54 -8.99
N LEU A 328 -6.40 39.22 -9.60
CA LEU A 328 -5.17 40.00 -9.56
C LEU A 328 -5.41 41.46 -9.98
N PHE A 329 -6.29 41.69 -10.95
CA PHE A 329 -6.61 43.03 -11.47
C PHE A 329 -7.58 43.83 -10.60
N ASP A 330 -8.16 43.23 -9.55
CA ASP A 330 -8.93 43.94 -8.53
C ASP A 330 -8.07 44.44 -7.38
N ILE A 331 -6.85 43.90 -7.24
CA ILE A 331 -5.96 44.24 -6.13
C ILE A 331 -5.41 45.65 -6.37
N PRO A 332 -5.76 46.65 -5.53
CA PRO A 332 -5.33 48.03 -5.74
C PRO A 332 -3.81 48.18 -5.72
N GLN A 333 -3.13 47.48 -4.81
CA GLN A 333 -1.67 47.53 -4.66
C GLN A 333 -0.95 47.03 -5.92
N TYR A 334 -1.52 46.04 -6.60
CA TYR A 334 -0.99 45.55 -7.87
C TYR A 334 -1.26 46.53 -9.00
N THR A 335 -2.51 46.95 -9.18
CA THR A 335 -2.89 47.84 -10.29
C THR A 335 -2.26 49.23 -10.20
N ASP A 336 -2.17 49.80 -9.00
CA ASP A 336 -1.51 51.10 -8.77
C ASP A 336 0.00 51.00 -8.98
N HIS A 337 0.62 49.88 -8.59
CA HIS A 337 2.03 49.61 -8.90
C HIS A 337 2.27 49.59 -10.42
N LEU A 338 1.43 48.88 -11.19
CA LEU A 338 1.58 48.84 -12.65
C LEU A 338 1.42 50.23 -13.29
N LYS A 339 0.45 51.04 -12.82
CA LYS A 339 0.27 52.43 -13.28
C LYS A 339 1.52 53.26 -13.01
N LEU A 340 2.07 53.15 -11.80
CA LEU A 340 3.29 53.85 -11.40
C LEU A 340 4.49 53.43 -12.26
N MET A 341 4.70 52.13 -12.49
CA MET A 341 5.81 51.64 -13.32
C MET A 341 5.68 52.09 -14.77
N ALA A 342 4.46 52.12 -15.32
CA ALA A 342 4.21 52.66 -16.66
C ALA A 342 4.47 54.17 -16.73
N GLU A 343 4.10 54.93 -15.70
CA GLU A 343 4.42 56.35 -15.58
C GLU A 343 5.94 56.57 -15.52
N TYR A 344 6.64 55.85 -14.66
CA TYR A 344 8.10 55.93 -14.52
C TYR A 344 8.82 55.59 -15.81
N LYS A 345 8.33 54.59 -16.55
CA LYS A 345 8.84 54.26 -17.88
C LYS A 345 8.63 55.41 -18.87
N LYS A 346 7.46 56.03 -18.90
CA LYS A 346 7.17 57.18 -19.77
C LYS A 346 8.03 58.41 -19.43
N LEU A 347 8.36 58.60 -18.15
CA LEU A 347 9.26 59.65 -17.67
C LEU A 347 10.75 59.31 -17.88
N GLY A 348 11.05 58.10 -18.36
CA GLY A 348 12.42 57.64 -18.63
C GLY A 348 13.24 57.39 -17.37
N TYR A 349 12.61 57.04 -16.25
CA TYR A 349 13.29 56.77 -14.98
C TYR A 349 14.13 55.49 -14.99
N PHE A 350 13.89 54.60 -15.95
CA PHE A 350 14.70 53.42 -16.20
C PHE A 350 15.78 53.64 -17.28
N ASP A 351 15.89 54.86 -17.84
CA ASP A 351 16.92 55.19 -18.83
C ASP A 351 18.14 55.82 -18.15
N GLY A 352 19.35 55.48 -18.61
CA GLY A 352 20.61 56.06 -18.15
C GLY A 352 21.82 55.43 -18.83
N GLU A 353 22.99 56.06 -18.70
CA GLU A 353 24.25 55.53 -19.26
C GLU A 353 25.03 54.72 -18.23
N GLY A 354 25.55 53.55 -18.64
CA GLY A 354 26.34 52.66 -17.78
C GLY A 354 25.54 51.95 -16.69
N ASP A 355 26.25 51.39 -15.71
CA ASP A 355 25.66 50.60 -14.62
C ASP A 355 25.31 51.44 -13.37
N SER A 356 25.55 52.75 -13.41
CA SER A 356 25.27 53.64 -12.27
C SER A 356 23.79 53.99 -12.17
N PHE A 357 23.23 53.84 -10.97
CA PHE A 357 21.83 54.12 -10.66
C PHE A 357 21.69 54.92 -9.36
N ALA A 358 20.60 55.69 -9.24
CA ALA A 358 20.27 56.41 -8.00
C ALA A 358 19.44 55.58 -7.03
N VAL A 359 18.53 54.74 -7.53
CA VAL A 359 17.73 53.80 -6.72
C VAL A 359 17.72 52.42 -7.34
N ALA A 360 17.76 51.37 -6.53
CA ALA A 360 17.46 50.00 -6.93
C ALA A 360 16.57 49.32 -5.91
N ALA A 361 15.69 48.42 -6.36
CA ALA A 361 15.13 47.38 -5.52
C ALA A 361 16.05 46.15 -5.60
N ILE A 362 16.46 45.62 -4.46
CA ILE A 362 17.40 44.49 -4.37
C ILE A 362 16.73 43.41 -3.54
N VAL A 363 16.62 42.21 -4.09
CA VAL A 363 16.14 41.02 -3.38
C VAL A 363 17.35 40.24 -2.88
N GLY A 364 17.31 39.80 -1.62
CA GLY A 364 18.39 39.00 -1.04
C GLY A 364 18.26 38.81 0.48
N ASP A 365 19.27 38.21 1.07
CA ASP A 365 19.36 38.00 2.52
C ASP A 365 19.83 39.27 3.28
N ALA A 366 20.08 39.12 4.58
CA ALA A 366 20.54 40.21 5.44
C ALA A 366 21.91 40.81 5.07
N SER A 367 22.71 40.18 4.18
CA SER A 367 24.02 40.70 3.76
C SER A 367 23.89 41.95 2.88
N ILE A 368 22.75 42.15 2.22
CA ILE A 368 22.53 43.28 1.30
C ILE A 368 22.73 44.63 1.98
N ALA A 369 22.33 44.75 3.25
CA ALA A 369 22.49 45.98 4.01
C ALA A 369 23.97 46.37 4.18
N ASP A 370 24.85 45.39 4.42
CA ASP A 370 26.28 45.62 4.59
C ASP A 370 26.98 45.75 3.24
N ALA A 371 26.60 44.93 2.25
CA ALA A 371 27.19 44.95 0.90
C ALA A 371 27.00 46.28 0.16
N TYR A 372 25.87 46.96 0.37
CA TYR A 372 25.56 48.25 -0.26
C TYR A 372 25.69 49.44 0.70
N GLY A 373 25.81 49.18 2.00
CA GLY A 373 25.69 50.17 3.06
C GLY A 373 26.75 51.27 3.06
N ASP A 374 27.87 51.11 2.34
CA ASP A 374 28.90 52.14 2.21
C ASP A 374 28.45 53.29 1.28
N ASP A 375 27.99 52.97 0.08
CA ASP A 375 27.63 53.95 -0.96
C ASP A 375 26.12 54.27 -1.01
N TYR A 376 25.27 53.40 -0.46
CA TYR A 376 23.82 53.50 -0.53
C TYR A 376 23.18 53.52 0.87
N TYR A 377 22.10 54.28 1.02
CA TYR A 377 21.15 54.06 2.10
C TYR A 377 20.30 52.84 1.74
N VAL A 378 20.21 51.86 2.65
CA VAL A 378 19.49 50.60 2.43
C VAL A 378 18.33 50.50 3.41
N LYS A 379 17.12 50.18 2.92
CA LYS A 379 15.92 50.01 3.73
C LYS A 379 15.09 48.82 3.27
N VAL A 380 14.66 47.98 4.21
CA VAL A 380 13.69 46.91 3.94
C VAL A 380 12.34 47.51 3.58
N VAL A 381 11.78 47.10 2.45
CA VAL A 381 10.39 47.42 2.03
C VAL A 381 9.49 46.19 1.97
N GLN A 382 10.07 44.99 2.01
CA GLN A 382 9.33 43.75 2.22
C GLN A 382 10.18 42.77 3.04
N ASN A 383 9.58 42.17 4.05
CA ASN A 383 10.16 41.09 4.84
C ASN A 383 10.22 39.78 4.04
N PRO A 384 11.02 38.79 4.48
CA PRO A 384 11.11 37.52 3.80
C PRO A 384 9.80 36.77 3.98
N PHE A 385 9.24 36.19 2.90
CA PHE A 385 8.08 35.31 2.98
C PHE A 385 8.46 33.92 2.50
N VAL A 386 8.24 32.92 3.37
CA VAL A 386 8.46 31.52 3.04
C VAL A 386 7.33 31.05 2.13
N GLU A 387 7.68 30.43 1.02
CA GLU A 387 6.78 29.76 0.07
C GLU A 387 6.90 28.23 0.19
N GLU A 388 6.00 27.50 -0.47
CA GLU A 388 5.97 26.03 -0.38
C GLU A 388 7.25 25.39 -0.89
N THR A 389 7.81 25.89 -1.99
CA THR A 389 9.03 25.34 -2.60
C THR A 389 10.22 25.38 -1.65
N ASP A 390 10.34 26.45 -0.86
CA ASP A 390 11.48 26.69 0.04
C ASP A 390 11.55 25.67 1.18
N ILE A 391 10.41 25.06 1.54
CA ILE A 391 10.32 24.06 2.62
C ILE A 391 10.91 22.72 2.19
N PHE A 392 10.84 22.38 0.89
CA PHE A 392 11.26 21.08 0.36
C PHE A 392 12.61 21.12 -0.35
N GLU A 393 13.23 22.30 -0.46
CA GLU A 393 14.55 22.45 -1.07
C GLU A 393 15.61 21.77 -0.18
N GLY A 394 16.17 20.67 -0.67
CA GLY A 394 17.26 19.95 -0.01
C GLY A 394 16.85 19.21 1.27
N MET A 395 16.64 17.90 1.17
CA MET A 395 16.32 17.04 2.31
C MET A 395 17.03 15.70 2.24
N MET A 396 17.10 15.00 3.37
CA MET A 396 17.47 13.58 3.44
C MET A 396 16.33 12.78 4.05
N ALA A 397 15.93 11.70 3.40
CA ALA A 397 14.86 10.82 3.84
C ALA A 397 15.38 9.41 4.12
N VAL A 398 14.74 8.73 5.07
CA VAL A 398 14.95 7.32 5.34
C VAL A 398 14.03 6.53 4.42
N SER A 399 14.56 5.54 3.72
CA SER A 399 13.73 4.71 2.84
C SER A 399 12.86 3.74 3.64
N THR A 400 11.63 3.46 3.19
CA THR A 400 10.77 2.38 3.73
C THR A 400 11.38 0.99 3.54
N TYR A 401 12.36 0.87 2.65
CA TYR A 401 13.12 -0.36 2.37
C TYR A 401 14.36 -0.52 3.24
N THR A 402 14.66 0.44 4.12
CA THR A 402 15.86 0.41 4.99
C THR A 402 15.96 -0.87 5.81
N SER A 403 17.18 -1.32 6.02
CA SER A 403 17.51 -2.40 6.96
C SER A 403 17.39 -1.98 8.43
N SER A 404 17.45 -0.67 8.72
CA SER A 404 17.32 -0.13 10.07
C SER A 404 16.96 1.36 10.07
N GLU A 405 15.68 1.67 10.30
CA GLU A 405 15.18 3.06 10.35
C GLU A 405 15.94 3.91 11.36
N LYS A 406 16.10 3.41 12.60
CA LYS A 406 16.82 4.11 13.66
C LYS A 406 18.26 4.44 13.28
N ARG A 407 18.94 3.50 12.61
CA ARG A 407 20.32 3.71 12.19
C ARG A 407 20.41 4.71 11.05
N SER A 408 19.54 4.59 10.06
CA SER A 408 19.47 5.53 8.95
C SER A 408 19.24 6.95 9.46
N LEU A 409 18.26 7.14 10.35
CA LEU A 409 17.95 8.46 10.90
C LEU A 409 19.07 9.03 11.78
N GLU A 410 19.84 8.19 12.48
CA GLU A 410 21.00 8.62 13.26
C GLU A 410 22.11 9.16 12.35
N ILE A 411 22.34 8.52 11.20
CA ILE A 411 23.29 8.99 10.18
C ILE A 411 22.79 10.28 9.53
N VAL A 412 21.51 10.38 9.19
CA VAL A 412 20.90 11.62 8.68
C VAL A 412 21.07 12.78 9.68
N GLN A 413 20.80 12.53 10.97
CA GLN A 413 21.05 13.51 12.03
C GLN A 413 22.53 13.88 12.12
N ALA A 414 23.46 12.92 11.96
CA ALA A 414 24.89 13.18 12.03
C ALA A 414 25.36 14.15 10.95
N PHE A 415 24.89 14.01 9.70
CA PHE A 415 25.18 14.95 8.61
C PHE A 415 24.63 16.35 8.90
N SER A 416 23.45 16.47 9.52
CA SER A 416 22.85 17.77 9.86
C SER A 416 23.39 18.42 11.14
N THR A 417 24.23 17.75 11.92
CA THR A 417 24.70 18.23 13.24
C THR A 417 26.22 18.18 13.43
N THR A 418 26.97 17.54 12.52
CA THR A 418 28.42 17.36 12.65
C THR A 418 29.16 18.08 11.52
N PRO A 419 29.85 19.20 11.79
CA PRO A 419 30.57 19.96 10.77
C PRO A 419 31.58 19.15 9.95
N GLU A 420 32.31 18.24 10.58
CA GLU A 420 33.29 17.41 9.87
C GLU A 420 32.64 16.50 8.82
N LEU A 421 31.51 15.86 9.15
CA LEU A 421 30.76 15.00 8.23
C LEU A 421 30.10 15.82 7.11
N LYS A 422 29.48 16.95 7.45
CA LYS A 422 28.87 17.87 6.48
C LYS A 422 29.90 18.33 5.44
N ASN A 423 31.07 18.79 5.88
CA ASN A 423 32.10 19.29 4.96
C ASN A 423 32.76 18.17 4.14
N LEU A 424 32.91 16.96 4.67
CA LEU A 424 33.38 15.80 3.89
C LEU A 424 32.39 15.43 2.78
N LEU A 425 31.09 15.37 3.11
CA LEU A 425 30.06 15.06 2.13
C LEU A 425 29.93 16.18 1.09
N GLN A 426 30.03 17.45 1.51
CA GLN A 426 29.87 18.61 0.62
C GLN A 426 31.08 18.86 -0.30
N TYR A 427 32.27 19.00 0.28
CA TYR A 427 33.47 19.49 -0.41
C TYR A 427 34.53 18.41 -0.65
N GLY A 428 34.34 17.20 -0.13
CA GLY A 428 35.33 16.13 -0.20
C GLY A 428 36.45 16.28 0.84
N ILE A 429 37.66 15.83 0.50
CA ILE A 429 38.78 15.74 1.44
C ILE A 429 39.55 17.05 1.50
N LYS A 430 39.75 17.58 2.72
CA LYS A 430 40.58 18.78 2.95
C LYS A 430 42.01 18.57 2.46
N ASP A 431 42.58 19.60 1.85
CA ASP A 431 43.89 19.67 1.19
C ASP A 431 44.05 18.76 -0.05
N VAL A 432 42.98 18.07 -0.46
CA VAL A 432 42.89 17.34 -1.73
C VAL A 432 41.89 18.04 -2.66
N ASN A 433 40.63 18.18 -2.23
CA ASN A 433 39.54 18.77 -2.99
C ASN A 433 39.36 20.27 -2.68
N TYR A 434 39.54 20.66 -1.40
CA TYR A 434 39.44 22.05 -0.97
C TYR A 434 40.47 22.38 0.11
N SER A 435 40.81 23.65 0.28
CA SER A 435 41.58 24.16 1.44
C SER A 435 40.78 25.22 2.18
N VAL A 436 40.98 25.33 3.48
CA VAL A 436 40.43 26.44 4.28
C VAL A 436 41.38 27.63 4.16
N ASN A 437 40.85 28.83 3.92
CA ASN A 437 41.64 30.05 3.78
C ASN A 437 42.23 30.49 5.13
N ASP A 438 43.14 31.47 5.10
CA ASP A 438 43.84 31.99 6.29
C ASP A 438 42.88 32.59 7.35
N ASP A 439 41.68 32.99 6.94
CA ASP A 439 40.62 33.46 7.84
C ASP A 439 40.01 32.35 8.71
N GLY A 440 40.18 31.08 8.32
CA GLY A 440 39.59 29.92 8.99
C GLY A 440 38.08 29.77 8.81
N LEU A 441 37.46 30.61 7.98
CA LEU A 441 36.00 30.74 7.82
C LEU A 441 35.57 30.41 6.40
N THR A 442 36.37 30.77 5.39
CA THR A 442 36.05 30.53 3.97
C THR A 442 36.93 29.44 3.37
N ILE A 443 36.51 28.92 2.22
CA ILE A 443 37.23 27.87 1.50
C ILE A 443 37.71 28.31 0.13
N LYS A 444 38.67 27.56 -0.40
CA LYS A 444 39.14 27.62 -1.77
C LYS A 444 39.10 26.23 -2.38
N ARG A 445 38.48 26.09 -3.55
CA ARG A 445 38.46 24.82 -4.29
C ARG A 445 39.84 24.56 -4.91
N LEU A 446 40.31 23.31 -4.84
CA LEU A 446 41.60 22.88 -5.39
C LEU A 446 41.45 22.10 -6.70
N ASN A 447 40.33 21.39 -6.86
CA ASN A 447 39.92 20.70 -8.09
C ASN A 447 38.38 20.60 -8.16
N SER A 448 37.87 19.93 -9.19
CA SER A 448 36.44 19.65 -9.39
C SER A 448 36.14 18.15 -9.37
N ASP A 449 37.04 17.32 -8.83
CA ASP A 449 36.92 15.86 -8.89
C ASP A 449 35.82 15.30 -7.96
N TYR A 450 35.36 16.13 -7.01
CA TYR A 450 34.25 15.85 -6.11
C TYR A 450 33.59 17.17 -5.67
N MET A 451 32.30 17.32 -5.93
CA MET A 451 31.49 18.47 -5.48
C MET A 451 30.01 18.08 -5.42
N MET A 452 29.35 18.48 -4.33
CA MET A 452 27.90 18.29 -4.13
C MET A 452 27.19 19.63 -3.96
N ASP A 453 25.87 19.62 -4.08
CA ASP A 453 25.03 20.76 -3.73
C ASP A 453 24.94 20.90 -2.19
N THR A 454 25.21 22.11 -1.69
CA THR A 454 25.15 22.42 -0.26
C THR A 454 23.78 22.20 0.35
N ALA A 455 22.69 22.39 -0.41
CA ALA A 455 21.34 22.15 0.05
C ALA A 455 21.07 20.66 0.32
N LEU A 456 21.73 19.76 -0.41
CA LEU A 456 21.47 18.31 -0.35
C LEU A 456 22.32 17.56 0.69
N THR A 457 23.37 18.18 1.20
CA THR A 457 24.33 17.51 2.09
C THR A 457 24.06 17.74 3.58
N GLY A 458 22.84 18.18 3.91
CA GLY A 458 22.39 18.48 5.27
C GLY A 458 22.65 19.94 5.68
N ASN A 459 22.22 20.30 6.90
CA ASN A 459 22.24 21.66 7.46
C ASN A 459 23.45 22.53 7.03
N VAL A 460 23.21 23.57 6.21
CA VAL A 460 24.28 24.41 5.65
C VAL A 460 25.11 25.12 6.72
N TYR A 461 24.52 25.41 7.88
CA TYR A 461 25.21 26.08 8.98
C TYR A 461 26.34 25.25 9.60
N MET A 462 26.40 23.94 9.31
CA MET A 462 27.49 23.06 9.72
C MET A 462 28.64 23.04 8.70
N GLY A 463 28.45 23.57 7.49
CA GLY A 463 29.46 23.68 6.44
C GLY A 463 30.22 25.00 6.49
N TYR A 464 31.31 25.11 5.73
CA TYR A 464 31.88 26.42 5.39
C TYR A 464 31.02 27.10 4.31
N PRO A 465 30.98 28.45 4.23
CA PRO A 465 30.47 29.16 3.07
C PRO A 465 31.21 28.74 1.78
N GLU A 466 30.50 28.77 0.65
CA GLU A 466 31.08 28.46 -0.66
C GLU A 466 32.15 29.47 -1.08
N GLU A 467 33.02 29.06 -2.01
CA GLU A 467 34.06 29.94 -2.55
C GLU A 467 33.43 31.19 -3.20
N GLY A 468 33.78 32.37 -2.68
CA GLY A 468 33.24 33.65 -3.13
C GLY A 468 32.12 34.22 -2.25
N GLN A 469 31.57 33.45 -1.31
CA GLN A 469 30.62 33.95 -0.31
C GLN A 469 31.34 34.67 0.86
N ASP A 470 30.58 35.48 1.58
CA ASP A 470 31.07 36.18 2.77
C ASP A 470 31.33 35.19 3.93
N ALA A 471 32.29 35.50 4.79
CA ALA A 471 32.60 34.66 5.96
C ALA A 471 31.42 34.58 6.96
N ASP A 472 30.58 35.61 7.01
CA ASP A 472 29.40 35.70 7.87
C ASP A 472 28.10 35.26 7.16
N GLN A 473 28.18 34.63 5.99
CA GLN A 473 27.03 34.19 5.17
C GLN A 473 25.95 33.45 5.99
N TRP A 474 26.36 32.52 6.84
CA TRP A 474 25.43 31.75 7.69
C TRP A 474 24.76 32.57 8.78
N SER A 475 25.40 33.64 9.25
CA SER A 475 24.79 34.58 10.20
C SER A 475 23.69 35.37 9.50
N TYR A 476 23.92 35.82 8.27
CA TYR A 476 22.89 36.51 7.48
C TYR A 476 21.69 35.61 7.20
N TYR A 477 21.91 34.36 6.75
CA TYR A 477 20.83 33.39 6.54
C TYR A 477 20.01 33.15 7.81
N LYS A 478 20.66 33.00 8.97
CA LYS A 478 19.95 32.83 10.25
C LYS A 478 19.07 34.02 10.60
N VAL A 479 19.58 35.24 10.43
CA VAL A 479 18.81 36.47 10.70
C VAL A 479 17.63 36.59 9.75
N THR A 480 17.83 36.31 8.46
CA THR A 480 16.77 36.30 7.46
C THR A 480 15.68 35.27 7.80
N ASN A 481 16.06 34.02 8.05
CA ASN A 481 15.12 32.94 8.41
C ASN A 481 14.37 33.23 9.73
N LEU A 482 15.03 33.86 10.71
CA LEU A 482 14.36 34.27 11.96
C LEU A 482 13.36 35.40 11.77
N SER A 483 13.49 36.18 10.69
CA SER A 483 12.60 37.28 10.35
C SER A 483 11.55 36.90 9.31
N SER A 484 11.61 35.67 8.76
CA SER A 484 10.72 35.24 7.70
C SER A 484 9.28 35.08 8.21
N LEU A 485 8.35 35.62 7.44
CA LEU A 485 6.91 35.43 7.60
C LEU A 485 6.45 34.27 6.71
N LEU A 486 5.27 33.73 6.98
CA LEU A 486 4.66 32.73 6.11
C LEU A 486 3.93 33.43 4.96
N SER A 487 4.09 32.95 3.74
CA SER A 487 3.22 33.32 2.62
C SER A 487 1.74 33.11 3.00
N PRO A 488 0.80 33.94 2.49
CA PRO A 488 -0.63 33.71 2.64
C PRO A 488 -1.07 32.28 2.32
N PHE A 489 -0.42 31.62 1.36
CA PHE A 489 -0.74 30.26 0.94
C PHE A 489 -0.03 29.16 1.74
N LEU A 490 0.82 29.53 2.71
CA LEU A 490 1.24 28.64 3.80
C LEU A 490 0.41 28.86 5.08
N VAL A 491 -0.27 30.00 5.21
CA VAL A 491 -1.26 30.22 6.27
C VAL A 491 -2.58 29.51 5.91
N TYR A 492 -2.98 29.56 4.64
CA TYR A 492 -4.07 28.77 4.09
C TYR A 492 -3.57 27.98 2.89
N TYR A 493 -3.30 26.69 3.11
CA TYR A 493 -2.74 25.81 2.09
C TYR A 493 -3.67 25.65 0.89
N VAL A 494 -3.28 26.26 -0.23
CA VAL A 494 -3.91 26.05 -1.54
C VAL A 494 -3.05 25.06 -2.31
N ASN A 495 -3.38 23.77 -2.18
CA ASN A 495 -2.75 22.67 -2.92
C ASN A 495 -3.81 21.90 -3.73
N GLU A 496 -3.39 20.88 -4.48
CA GLU A 496 -4.30 20.04 -5.29
C GLU A 496 -5.47 19.46 -4.48
N ASN A 497 -5.24 19.05 -3.23
CA ASN A 497 -6.31 18.52 -2.37
C ASN A 497 -7.32 19.60 -1.99
N THR A 498 -6.85 20.82 -1.68
CA THR A 498 -7.73 21.98 -1.44
C THR A 498 -8.51 22.32 -2.70
N ILE A 499 -7.86 22.29 -3.88
CA ILE A 499 -8.51 22.54 -5.17
C ILE A 499 -9.61 21.51 -5.44
N ASP A 500 -9.28 20.22 -5.38
CA ASP A 500 -10.23 19.12 -5.61
C ASP A 500 -11.37 19.10 -4.58
N GLY A 501 -11.04 19.34 -3.31
CA GLY A 501 -12.01 19.41 -2.22
C GLY A 501 -13.05 20.52 -2.40
N ASN A 502 -12.65 21.64 -3.00
CA ASN A 502 -13.53 22.78 -3.25
C ASN A 502 -14.16 22.77 -4.66
N MET A 503 -13.76 21.89 -5.58
CA MET A 503 -14.28 21.88 -6.95
C MET A 503 -15.81 21.74 -7.02
N ASN A 504 -16.38 20.86 -6.19
CA ASN A 504 -17.83 20.69 -6.16
C ASN A 504 -18.55 21.96 -5.74
N ASP A 505 -17.98 22.71 -4.79
CA ASP A 505 -18.53 23.98 -4.33
C ASP A 505 -18.32 25.10 -5.36
N ILE A 506 -17.19 25.12 -6.07
CA ILE A 506 -16.95 26.00 -7.23
C ILE A 506 -18.00 25.74 -8.32
N LEU A 507 -18.13 24.50 -8.80
CA LEU A 507 -19.10 24.13 -9.83
C LEU A 507 -20.55 24.39 -9.39
N LYS A 508 -20.84 24.16 -8.10
CA LYS A 508 -22.13 24.49 -7.51
C LYS A 508 -22.37 25.99 -7.50
N ARG A 509 -21.41 26.81 -7.09
CA ARG A 509 -21.52 28.28 -7.15
C ARG A 509 -21.80 28.72 -8.57
N VAL A 510 -21.00 28.27 -9.54
CA VAL A 510 -21.15 28.59 -10.96
C VAL A 510 -22.56 28.25 -11.45
N ALA A 511 -22.98 27.00 -11.24
CA ALA A 511 -24.30 26.52 -11.68
C ALA A 511 -25.45 27.27 -11.01
N LEU A 512 -25.34 27.59 -9.72
CA LEU A 512 -26.38 28.29 -8.98
C LEU A 512 -26.43 29.77 -9.33
N GLU A 513 -25.30 30.42 -9.55
CA GLU A 513 -25.26 31.80 -10.03
C GLU A 513 -26.06 31.90 -11.34
N GLU A 514 -25.80 31.03 -12.30
CA GLU A 514 -26.58 30.96 -13.54
C GLU A 514 -28.06 30.60 -13.34
N ALA A 515 -28.34 29.67 -12.42
CA ALA A 515 -29.71 29.26 -12.14
C ALA A 515 -30.54 30.40 -11.52
N PHE A 516 -29.95 31.15 -10.58
CA PHE A 516 -30.61 32.23 -9.86
C PHE A 516 -30.84 33.46 -10.75
N LEU A 517 -29.99 33.69 -11.76
CA LEU A 517 -30.25 34.72 -12.79
C LEU A 517 -31.59 34.51 -13.49
N ASN A 518 -32.03 33.26 -13.70
CA ASN A 518 -33.33 32.95 -14.30
C ASN A 518 -34.54 33.35 -13.43
N VAL A 519 -34.31 33.66 -12.15
CA VAL A 519 -35.33 34.16 -11.21
C VAL A 519 -35.00 35.57 -10.70
N ASN A 520 -34.25 36.34 -11.53
CA ASN A 520 -33.92 37.75 -11.31
C ASN A 520 -33.24 38.03 -9.96
N THR A 521 -32.25 37.22 -9.59
CA THR A 521 -31.37 37.43 -8.43
C THR A 521 -29.99 36.82 -8.73
N THR A 522 -28.98 37.12 -7.91
CA THR A 522 -27.70 36.39 -7.92
C THR A 522 -27.70 35.31 -6.84
N TYR A 523 -26.79 34.34 -6.93
CA TYR A 523 -26.65 33.35 -5.86
C TYR A 523 -26.10 34.00 -4.59
N ASP A 524 -25.19 34.97 -4.72
CA ASP A 524 -24.69 35.77 -3.59
C ASP A 524 -25.84 36.50 -2.86
N ALA A 525 -26.72 37.19 -3.59
CA ALA A 525 -27.88 37.86 -2.98
C ALA A 525 -28.87 36.86 -2.37
N TYR A 526 -28.94 35.63 -2.89
CA TYR A 526 -29.72 34.57 -2.29
C TYR A 526 -29.11 34.09 -0.96
N LEU A 527 -27.79 33.90 -0.87
CA LEU A 527 -27.10 33.45 0.34
C LEU A 527 -27.37 34.39 1.52
N GLU A 528 -27.42 35.71 1.29
CA GLU A 528 -27.74 36.70 2.33
C GLU A 528 -29.15 36.55 2.92
N ILE A 529 -30.10 35.99 2.14
CA ILE A 529 -31.51 35.88 2.52
C ILE A 529 -31.99 34.44 2.66
N GLU A 530 -31.11 33.44 2.52
CA GLU A 530 -31.47 32.01 2.39
C GLU A 530 -32.35 31.52 3.55
N ASN A 531 -32.07 32.04 4.75
CA ASN A 531 -32.73 31.67 6.02
C ASN A 531 -33.99 32.51 6.31
N THR A 532 -34.46 33.29 5.33
CA THR A 532 -35.64 34.15 5.43
C THR A 532 -36.81 33.65 4.58
N VAL A 533 -38.02 34.19 4.81
CA VAL A 533 -39.18 33.93 3.94
C VAL A 533 -38.90 34.35 2.49
N ALA A 534 -38.13 35.42 2.28
CA ALA A 534 -37.74 35.87 0.94
C ALA A 534 -36.84 34.84 0.23
N GLY A 535 -35.87 34.24 0.95
CA GLY A 535 -35.05 33.14 0.44
C GLY A 535 -35.90 31.91 0.08
N GLY A 536 -36.83 31.53 0.94
CA GLY A 536 -37.79 30.45 0.66
C GLY A 536 -38.64 30.70 -0.59
N ASN A 537 -39.08 31.94 -0.80
CA ASN A 537 -39.82 32.33 -2.00
C ASN A 537 -38.95 32.26 -3.26
N LYS A 538 -37.68 32.65 -3.19
CA LYS A 538 -36.75 32.56 -4.33
C LYS A 538 -36.47 31.12 -4.75
N LEU A 539 -36.29 30.22 -3.78
CA LEU A 539 -36.14 28.80 -4.09
C LEU A 539 -37.40 28.21 -4.73
N LEU A 540 -38.59 28.68 -4.34
CA LEU A 540 -39.86 28.28 -4.98
C LEU A 540 -39.98 28.79 -6.42
N GLU A 541 -39.55 30.02 -6.71
CA GLU A 541 -39.46 30.55 -8.07
C GLU A 541 -38.52 29.68 -8.92
N LEU A 542 -37.37 29.29 -8.37
CA LEU A 542 -36.39 28.44 -9.04
C LEU A 542 -36.98 27.04 -9.34
N LYS A 543 -37.66 26.45 -8.35
CA LYS A 543 -38.36 25.16 -8.50
C LYS A 543 -39.42 25.20 -9.60
N ARG A 544 -40.13 26.32 -9.75
CA ARG A 544 -41.12 26.52 -10.82
C ARG A 544 -40.47 26.66 -12.18
N TYR A 545 -39.36 27.40 -12.26
CA TYR A 545 -38.61 27.58 -13.50
C TYR A 545 -38.11 26.23 -14.06
N TYR A 546 -37.51 25.38 -13.21
CA TYR A 546 -36.94 24.08 -13.61
C TYR A 546 -37.93 22.90 -13.52
N LYS A 547 -39.24 23.16 -13.40
CA LYS A 547 -40.26 22.14 -13.10
C LYS A 547 -40.19 20.91 -14.02
N ASP A 548 -40.04 21.10 -15.33
CA ASP A 548 -40.08 19.99 -16.29
C ASP A 548 -38.83 19.11 -16.21
N TYR A 549 -37.65 19.71 -16.00
CA TYR A 549 -36.41 18.97 -15.79
C TYR A 549 -36.46 18.17 -14.47
N LEU A 550 -36.93 18.80 -13.39
CA LEU A 550 -37.06 18.12 -12.09
C LEU A 550 -38.02 16.93 -12.17
N LYS A 551 -39.09 17.00 -12.97
CA LYS A 551 -39.96 15.85 -13.24
C LYS A 551 -39.21 14.72 -13.95
N GLN A 552 -38.28 15.01 -14.85
CA GLN A 552 -37.46 13.98 -15.50
C GLN A 552 -36.52 13.30 -14.50
N CYS A 553 -35.86 14.06 -13.63
CA CYS A 553 -35.02 13.50 -12.57
C CYS A 553 -35.84 12.58 -11.63
N LEU A 554 -37.04 13.02 -11.22
CA LEU A 554 -37.91 12.21 -10.37
C LEU A 554 -38.35 10.90 -11.04
N ARG A 555 -38.56 10.89 -12.36
CA ARG A 555 -38.83 9.64 -13.09
C ARG A 555 -37.64 8.68 -13.03
N ALA A 556 -36.43 9.20 -13.23
CA ALA A 556 -35.20 8.40 -13.11
C ALA A 556 -35.02 7.83 -11.70
N ASP A 557 -35.43 8.60 -10.67
CA ASP A 557 -35.45 8.18 -9.27
C ASP A 557 -36.63 7.23 -8.92
N GLY A 558 -37.43 6.78 -9.91
CA GLY A 558 -38.52 5.82 -9.73
C GLY A 558 -39.85 6.41 -9.22
N VAL A 559 -40.04 7.73 -9.27
CA VAL A 559 -41.30 8.38 -8.87
C VAL A 559 -42.35 8.20 -9.97
N THR A 560 -43.55 7.76 -9.57
CA THR A 560 -44.66 7.50 -10.50
C THR A 560 -45.27 8.79 -11.07
N GLU A 561 -45.80 8.73 -12.31
CA GLU A 561 -46.43 9.88 -13.00
C GLU A 561 -47.49 10.60 -12.17
N ALA A 562 -48.33 9.86 -11.44
CA ALA A 562 -49.38 10.43 -10.59
C ALA A 562 -48.83 11.27 -9.42
N MET A 563 -47.57 11.07 -9.03
CA MET A 563 -46.93 11.74 -7.90
C MET A 563 -45.98 12.88 -8.33
N LEU A 564 -45.71 13.06 -9.63
CA LEU A 564 -44.70 14.02 -10.10
C LEU A 564 -45.04 15.47 -9.77
N ASP A 565 -46.27 15.92 -10.06
CA ASP A 565 -46.68 17.30 -9.75
C ASP A 565 -46.68 17.56 -8.24
N GLN A 566 -47.14 16.59 -7.45
CA GLN A 566 -47.09 16.68 -5.99
C GLN A 566 -45.64 16.70 -5.46
N ALA A 567 -44.73 15.95 -6.07
CA ALA A 567 -43.33 15.92 -5.66
C ALA A 567 -42.59 17.23 -5.98
N VAL A 568 -42.92 17.87 -7.11
CA VAL A 568 -42.35 19.16 -7.50
C VAL A 568 -43.05 20.35 -6.81
N GLU A 569 -44.30 20.26 -6.39
CA GLU A 569 -45.01 21.39 -5.76
C GLU A 569 -45.18 21.26 -4.24
N GLY A 570 -45.02 20.05 -3.69
CA GLY A 570 -45.20 19.76 -2.27
C GLY A 570 -43.96 20.01 -1.40
N SER A 571 -44.18 20.08 -0.08
CA SER A 571 -43.17 20.24 0.97
C SER A 571 -42.59 18.92 1.49
N SER A 572 -43.10 17.77 1.03
CA SER A 572 -42.96 16.49 1.75
C SER A 572 -42.28 15.35 0.97
N ILE A 573 -41.78 15.58 -0.25
CA ILE A 573 -41.21 14.48 -1.06
C ILE A 573 -39.70 14.64 -1.33
N ARG A 574 -39.08 15.84 -1.29
CA ARG A 574 -37.61 16.03 -1.40
C ARG A 574 -37.13 17.31 -0.68
N SER A 575 -35.86 17.36 -0.27
CA SER A 575 -35.24 18.51 0.41
C SER A 575 -34.83 19.64 -0.56
N ASN A 576 -34.59 20.84 -0.02
CA ASN A 576 -34.00 21.96 -0.77
C ASN A 576 -32.64 21.56 -1.38
N GLU A 577 -31.85 20.80 -0.63
CA GLU A 577 -30.56 20.28 -1.09
C GLU A 577 -30.66 19.40 -2.34
N TRP A 578 -31.66 18.48 -2.39
CA TRP A 578 -31.89 17.67 -3.59
C TRP A 578 -32.24 18.53 -4.82
N LEU A 579 -33.05 19.57 -4.63
CA LEU A 579 -33.41 20.52 -5.70
C LEU A 579 -32.17 21.23 -6.23
N THR A 580 -31.40 21.84 -5.31
CA THR A 580 -30.18 22.57 -5.63
C THR A 580 -29.19 21.65 -6.35
N GLN A 581 -28.99 20.43 -5.86
CA GLN A 581 -28.09 19.46 -6.49
C GLN A 581 -28.54 19.08 -7.90
N LYS A 582 -29.83 18.85 -8.16
CA LYS A 582 -30.28 18.49 -9.52
C LYS A 582 -30.12 19.63 -10.51
N ILE A 583 -30.30 20.87 -10.06
CA ILE A 583 -30.00 22.05 -10.88
C ILE A 583 -28.50 22.13 -11.18
N VAL A 584 -27.64 21.91 -10.17
CA VAL A 584 -26.18 21.82 -10.38
C VAL A 584 -25.84 20.73 -11.39
N ASP A 585 -26.35 19.51 -11.21
CA ASP A 585 -26.15 18.37 -12.11
C ASP A 585 -26.52 18.74 -13.56
N LYS A 586 -27.61 19.50 -13.76
CA LYS A 586 -28.05 19.98 -15.08
C LYS A 586 -27.02 20.89 -15.73
N PHE A 587 -26.62 21.95 -15.02
CA PHE A 587 -25.71 22.96 -15.56
C PHE A 587 -24.31 22.39 -15.80
N VAL A 588 -23.80 21.61 -14.85
CA VAL A 588 -22.50 20.93 -15.00
C VAL A 588 -22.53 20.02 -16.22
N ALA A 589 -23.58 19.22 -16.40
CA ALA A 589 -23.70 18.36 -17.59
C ALA A 589 -23.85 19.15 -18.90
N GLU A 590 -24.51 20.31 -18.90
CA GLU A 590 -24.78 21.10 -20.10
C GLU A 590 -23.63 22.00 -20.54
N LYS A 591 -22.86 22.55 -19.59
CA LYS A 591 -21.87 23.61 -19.84
C LYS A 591 -20.45 23.30 -19.37
N TYR A 592 -20.30 22.49 -18.33
CA TYR A 592 -19.01 22.25 -17.67
C TYR A 592 -18.62 20.78 -17.70
N SER A 593 -19.16 20.03 -18.67
CA SER A 593 -18.92 18.60 -18.77
C SER A 593 -17.46 18.26 -19.13
N GLU A 594 -16.71 19.22 -19.66
CA GLU A 594 -15.28 19.11 -19.98
C GLU A 594 -14.38 19.34 -18.77
N LEU A 595 -14.85 20.04 -17.72
CA LEU A 595 -14.12 20.11 -16.45
C LEU A 595 -14.30 18.81 -15.68
N ALA A 596 -13.20 18.28 -15.14
CA ALA A 596 -13.22 17.08 -14.31
C ALA A 596 -12.36 17.25 -13.05
N THR A 597 -12.84 16.70 -11.94
CA THR A 597 -12.02 16.50 -10.73
C THR A 597 -11.17 15.25 -10.89
N SER A 598 -10.05 15.16 -10.18
CA SER A 598 -9.26 13.92 -10.09
C SER A 598 -10.12 12.75 -9.59
N ALA A 599 -11.02 13.01 -8.63
CA ALA A 599 -11.99 12.04 -8.13
C ALA A 599 -13.01 11.60 -9.21
N GLY A 600 -13.44 12.53 -10.07
CA GLY A 600 -14.32 12.28 -11.21
C GLY A 600 -13.64 11.42 -12.27
N ILE A 601 -12.40 11.76 -12.65
CA ILE A 601 -11.58 10.94 -13.56
C ILE A 601 -11.40 9.53 -12.99
N LYS A 602 -11.04 9.41 -11.71
CA LYS A 602 -10.93 8.11 -11.03
C LYS A 602 -12.21 7.28 -11.13
N THR A 603 -13.36 7.90 -10.94
CA THR A 603 -14.66 7.21 -11.06
C THR A 603 -14.91 6.72 -12.50
N LEU A 604 -14.56 7.54 -13.50
CA LEU A 604 -14.65 7.16 -14.91
C LEU A 604 -13.70 6.01 -15.25
N VAL A 605 -12.48 6.02 -14.72
CA VAL A 605 -11.50 4.94 -14.87
C VAL A 605 -12.01 3.64 -14.26
N GLU A 606 -12.51 3.68 -13.02
CA GLU A 606 -13.09 2.50 -12.37
C GLU A 606 -14.28 1.94 -13.16
N GLN A 607 -15.13 2.81 -13.71
CA GLN A 607 -16.26 2.39 -14.56
C GLN A 607 -15.78 1.79 -15.88
N LYS A 608 -14.83 2.44 -16.55
CA LYS A 608 -14.23 1.98 -17.81
C LYS A 608 -13.61 0.59 -17.66
N LEU A 609 -12.79 0.41 -16.63
CA LEU A 609 -12.16 -0.87 -16.36
C LEU A 609 -13.20 -1.93 -15.97
N THR A 610 -14.24 -1.55 -15.21
CA THR A 610 -15.39 -2.42 -14.91
C THR A 610 -16.09 -2.90 -16.18
N ASP A 611 -16.31 -2.01 -17.15
CA ASP A 611 -16.95 -2.33 -18.43
C ASP A 611 -16.09 -3.28 -19.29
N ILE A 612 -14.76 -3.15 -19.22
CA ILE A 612 -13.82 -4.03 -19.94
C ILE A 612 -13.85 -5.46 -19.36
N ILE A 613 -13.79 -5.60 -18.03
CA ILE A 613 -13.65 -6.92 -17.39
C ILE A 613 -15.00 -7.58 -17.06
N GLY A 614 -16.10 -6.82 -17.05
CA GLY A 614 -17.44 -7.30 -16.73
C GLY A 614 -17.67 -7.58 -15.24
N VAL A 615 -16.79 -7.07 -14.37
CA VAL A 615 -16.86 -7.17 -12.91
C VAL A 615 -16.38 -5.86 -12.30
N SER A 616 -16.86 -5.50 -11.10
CA SER A 616 -16.49 -4.25 -10.45
C SER A 616 -14.97 -4.12 -10.27
N TYR A 617 -14.36 -3.07 -10.82
CA TYR A 617 -12.94 -2.72 -10.66
C TYR A 617 -12.62 -2.05 -9.31
N THR A 618 -13.59 -1.96 -8.38
CA THR A 618 -13.36 -1.26 -7.11
C THR A 618 -12.16 -1.82 -6.35
N LYS A 619 -11.40 -0.93 -5.69
CA LYS A 619 -10.26 -1.32 -4.81
C LYS A 619 -10.71 -2.07 -3.54
N LYS A 620 -12.01 -2.13 -3.25
CA LYS A 620 -12.56 -2.85 -2.09
C LYS A 620 -12.95 -4.27 -2.47
N ALA A 621 -12.37 -5.26 -1.78
CA ALA A 621 -12.70 -6.66 -1.96
C ALA A 621 -14.15 -6.96 -1.51
N THR A 622 -15.09 -6.94 -2.47
CA THR A 622 -16.47 -7.42 -2.32
C THR A 622 -16.65 -8.71 -3.14
N GLY A 623 -17.66 -9.54 -2.82
CA GLY A 623 -17.74 -10.94 -3.28
C GLY A 623 -17.46 -11.19 -4.77
N ASN A 624 -17.89 -10.28 -5.66
CA ASN A 624 -17.59 -10.32 -7.10
C ASN A 624 -16.93 -8.98 -7.54
N SER A 625 -15.65 -8.82 -7.24
CA SER A 625 -14.85 -7.62 -7.56
C SER A 625 -13.43 -8.00 -7.99
N PHE A 626 -12.80 -7.12 -8.78
CA PHE A 626 -11.42 -7.28 -9.23
C PHE A 626 -10.42 -7.32 -8.05
N ALA A 627 -10.63 -6.50 -7.01
CA ALA A 627 -9.83 -6.55 -5.79
C ALA A 627 -9.93 -7.91 -5.05
N LYS A 628 -11.10 -8.55 -5.07
CA LYS A 628 -11.26 -9.91 -4.52
C LYS A 628 -10.50 -10.93 -5.37
N TYR A 629 -10.53 -10.80 -6.69
CA TYR A 629 -9.78 -11.68 -7.59
C TYR A 629 -8.26 -11.53 -7.38
N ARG A 630 -7.76 -10.30 -7.20
CA ARG A 630 -6.36 -10.05 -6.86
C ARG A 630 -5.95 -10.74 -5.57
N THR A 631 -6.76 -10.56 -4.51
CA THR A 631 -6.52 -11.19 -3.21
C THR A 631 -6.46 -12.72 -3.32
N ASP A 632 -7.38 -13.30 -4.11
CA ASP A 632 -7.44 -14.75 -4.34
C ASP A 632 -6.24 -15.27 -5.17
N ALA A 633 -5.64 -14.42 -6.00
CA ALA A 633 -4.50 -14.76 -6.87
C ALA A 633 -3.14 -14.60 -6.18
N GLN A 634 -3.06 -13.88 -5.05
CA GLN A 634 -1.78 -13.53 -4.40
C GLN A 634 -0.88 -14.74 -4.11
N GLN A 635 -1.45 -15.84 -3.64
CA GLN A 635 -0.68 -17.06 -3.37
C GLN A 635 -0.12 -17.70 -4.65
N TYR A 636 -0.82 -17.62 -5.78
CA TYR A 636 -0.32 -18.16 -7.05
C TYR A 636 0.90 -17.36 -7.55
N TYR A 637 0.81 -16.04 -7.55
CA TYR A 637 1.94 -15.19 -7.98
C TYR A 637 3.13 -15.27 -7.03
N THR A 638 2.87 -15.43 -5.73
CA THR A 638 3.94 -15.73 -4.76
C THR A 638 4.59 -17.07 -5.10
N ASN A 639 3.79 -18.10 -5.36
CA ASN A 639 4.31 -19.42 -5.72
C ASN A 639 5.16 -19.33 -6.99
N ILE A 640 4.66 -18.77 -8.10
CA ILE A 640 5.43 -18.77 -9.35
C ILE A 640 6.73 -17.96 -9.24
N LYS A 641 6.71 -16.84 -8.51
CA LYS A 641 7.90 -16.03 -8.20
C LYS A 641 8.94 -16.85 -7.42
N TYR A 642 8.52 -17.57 -6.39
CA TYR A 642 9.41 -18.45 -5.62
C TYR A 642 9.89 -19.65 -6.45
N LEU A 643 9.05 -20.15 -7.36
CA LEU A 643 9.37 -21.26 -8.25
C LEU A 643 10.55 -20.87 -9.15
N ARG A 644 10.53 -19.65 -9.72
CA ARG A 644 11.63 -19.08 -10.51
C ARG A 644 12.91 -18.94 -9.71
N ILE A 645 12.83 -18.29 -8.54
CA ILE A 645 13.97 -18.08 -7.65
C ILE A 645 14.63 -19.40 -7.25
N MET A 646 13.83 -20.36 -6.80
CA MET A 646 14.33 -21.63 -6.27
C MET A 646 14.82 -22.54 -7.40
N ALA A 647 14.23 -22.46 -8.60
CA ALA A 647 14.75 -23.13 -9.79
C ALA A 647 16.13 -22.58 -10.18
N ASP A 648 16.29 -21.25 -10.24
CA ASP A 648 17.59 -20.65 -10.55
C ASP A 648 18.68 -21.07 -9.56
N MET A 649 18.34 -21.05 -8.27
CA MET A 649 19.26 -21.37 -7.19
C MET A 649 19.61 -22.87 -7.07
N LEU A 650 18.66 -23.77 -7.29
CA LEU A 650 18.85 -25.21 -7.00
C LEU A 650 18.92 -26.11 -8.23
N LEU A 651 18.34 -25.70 -9.34
CA LEU A 651 18.17 -26.53 -10.54
C LEU A 651 18.98 -26.01 -11.72
N PHE A 652 19.14 -24.70 -11.86
CA PHE A 652 19.85 -24.06 -12.98
C PHE A 652 21.32 -23.72 -12.65
N THR A 653 21.92 -24.41 -11.68
CA THR A 653 23.32 -24.17 -11.27
C THR A 653 24.33 -24.41 -12.39
N ASP A 654 24.00 -25.30 -13.33
CA ASP A 654 24.85 -25.71 -14.44
C ASP A 654 24.46 -25.06 -15.79
N LEU A 655 23.39 -24.24 -15.83
CA LEU A 655 22.96 -23.54 -17.04
C LEU A 655 23.78 -22.27 -17.25
N ASP A 656 24.09 -21.95 -18.52
CA ASP A 656 24.73 -20.68 -18.86
C ASP A 656 23.74 -19.50 -18.88
N GLU A 657 24.25 -18.26 -18.93
CA GLU A 657 23.41 -17.05 -18.91
C GLU A 657 22.44 -16.99 -20.11
N ALA A 658 22.82 -17.51 -21.27
CA ALA A 658 21.97 -17.49 -22.45
C ALA A 658 20.83 -18.52 -22.36
N GLU A 659 21.03 -19.63 -21.65
CA GLU A 659 20.00 -20.60 -21.33
C GLU A 659 19.05 -20.09 -20.24
N LYS A 660 19.58 -19.44 -19.20
CA LYS A 660 18.76 -18.80 -18.14
C LYS A 660 17.85 -17.71 -18.70
N ALA A 661 18.39 -16.85 -19.57
CA ALA A 661 17.62 -15.79 -20.23
C ALA A 661 16.39 -16.32 -21.02
N LYS A 662 16.42 -17.57 -21.49
CA LYS A 662 15.25 -18.19 -22.13
C LYS A 662 14.12 -18.46 -21.13
N TYR A 663 14.45 -18.89 -19.91
CA TYR A 663 13.46 -19.12 -18.84
C TYR A 663 12.92 -17.80 -18.28
N ASP A 664 13.77 -16.78 -18.18
CA ASP A 664 13.37 -15.45 -17.74
C ASP A 664 12.38 -14.79 -18.71
N ALA A 665 12.53 -15.05 -20.01
CA ALA A 665 11.62 -14.53 -21.04
C ALA A 665 10.27 -15.28 -21.14
N MET A 666 10.11 -16.44 -20.51
CA MET A 666 8.86 -17.22 -20.57
C MET A 666 7.74 -16.60 -19.72
N THR A 667 6.50 -16.71 -20.19
CA THR A 667 5.33 -16.41 -19.35
C THR A 667 5.26 -17.34 -18.14
N ASP A 668 4.56 -16.93 -17.09
CA ASP A 668 4.40 -17.76 -15.88
C ASP A 668 3.86 -19.16 -16.17
N THR A 669 2.97 -19.28 -17.15
CA THR A 669 2.42 -20.59 -17.56
C THR A 669 3.43 -21.42 -18.37
N GLU A 670 4.21 -20.78 -19.25
CA GLU A 670 5.26 -21.46 -20.03
C GLU A 670 6.42 -21.89 -19.15
N PHE A 671 6.87 -21.03 -18.23
CA PHE A 671 7.93 -21.32 -17.27
C PHE A 671 7.56 -22.52 -16.39
N GLU A 672 6.35 -22.55 -15.85
CA GLU A 672 5.87 -23.66 -15.02
C GLU A 672 5.87 -24.99 -15.78
N ALA A 673 5.44 -24.99 -17.05
CA ALA A 673 5.45 -26.18 -17.90
C ALA A 673 6.88 -26.64 -18.23
N ALA A 674 7.75 -25.71 -18.61
CA ALA A 674 9.15 -26.00 -18.93
C ALA A 674 9.93 -26.50 -17.70
N LEU A 675 9.66 -25.92 -16.52
CA LEU A 675 10.28 -26.38 -15.28
C LEU A 675 9.80 -27.77 -14.89
N LEU A 676 8.51 -28.09 -15.06
CA LEU A 676 7.99 -29.43 -14.79
C LEU A 676 8.69 -30.49 -15.66
N GLU A 677 8.91 -30.19 -16.95
CA GLU A 677 9.67 -31.07 -17.86
C GLU A 677 11.12 -31.23 -17.37
N PHE A 678 11.78 -30.12 -17.02
CA PHE A 678 13.15 -30.13 -16.49
C PHE A 678 13.29 -30.94 -15.18
N VAL A 679 12.37 -30.77 -14.23
CA VAL A 679 12.32 -31.53 -12.97
C VAL A 679 12.10 -33.01 -13.24
N THR A 680 11.21 -33.34 -14.19
CA THR A 680 10.91 -34.72 -14.56
C THR A 680 12.16 -35.42 -15.10
N GLU A 681 12.83 -34.83 -16.08
CA GLU A 681 14.04 -35.39 -16.69
C GLU A 681 15.17 -35.57 -15.67
N ASN A 682 15.40 -34.56 -14.83
CA ASN A 682 16.44 -34.61 -13.81
C ASN A 682 16.15 -35.66 -12.73
N TYR A 683 14.92 -35.76 -12.26
CA TYR A 683 14.57 -36.71 -11.21
C TYR A 683 14.71 -38.17 -11.68
N ILE A 684 14.29 -38.45 -12.92
CA ILE A 684 14.48 -39.76 -13.57
C ILE A 684 15.97 -40.11 -13.65
N LYS A 685 16.80 -39.15 -14.08
CA LYS A 685 18.25 -39.33 -14.24
C LYS A 685 18.97 -39.52 -12.91
N GLN A 686 18.64 -38.74 -11.88
CA GLN A 686 19.32 -38.79 -10.56
C GLN A 686 19.00 -40.07 -9.77
N ASN A 687 17.78 -40.60 -9.90
CA ASN A 687 17.32 -41.72 -9.05
C ASN A 687 17.35 -43.09 -9.73
N GLU A 688 17.83 -43.18 -10.99
CA GLU A 688 17.85 -44.41 -11.78
C GLU A 688 16.48 -45.14 -11.72
N LEU A 689 15.40 -44.37 -11.85
CA LEU A 689 14.04 -44.86 -11.62
C LEU A 689 13.64 -45.92 -12.66
N THR A 690 13.41 -47.14 -12.17
CA THR A 690 12.72 -48.18 -12.94
C THR A 690 11.22 -48.02 -12.80
N GLU A 691 10.45 -48.53 -13.77
CA GLU A 691 8.98 -48.50 -13.77
C GLU A 691 8.39 -49.09 -12.48
N GLU A 692 9.01 -50.14 -11.94
CA GLU A 692 8.57 -50.82 -10.71
C GLU A 692 8.76 -49.96 -9.44
N LYS A 693 9.89 -49.23 -9.34
CA LYS A 693 10.17 -48.31 -8.23
C LYS A 693 9.26 -47.08 -8.27
N TYR A 694 8.99 -46.56 -9.46
CA TYR A 694 8.10 -45.41 -9.64
C TYR A 694 6.65 -45.76 -9.26
N ALA A 695 6.17 -46.95 -9.65
CA ALA A 695 4.86 -47.46 -9.24
C ALA A 695 4.71 -47.60 -7.71
N GLU A 696 5.79 -47.94 -6.98
CA GLU A 696 5.78 -47.99 -5.51
C GLU A 696 5.73 -46.59 -4.87
N LEU A 697 6.45 -45.63 -5.43
CA LEU A 697 6.42 -44.23 -4.99
C LEU A 697 5.03 -43.60 -5.17
N VAL A 698 4.40 -43.80 -6.32
CA VAL A 698 3.04 -43.31 -6.61
C VAL A 698 2.02 -43.86 -5.61
N ARG A 699 2.07 -45.17 -5.33
CA ARG A 699 1.19 -45.80 -4.33
C ARG A 699 1.43 -45.23 -2.93
N THR A 700 2.69 -45.04 -2.56
CA THR A 700 3.06 -44.46 -1.26
C THR A 700 2.55 -43.04 -1.11
N TYR A 701 2.66 -42.22 -2.15
CA TYR A 701 2.12 -40.86 -2.19
C TYR A 701 0.60 -40.85 -2.00
N ILE A 702 -0.15 -41.67 -2.75
CA ILE A 702 -1.62 -41.75 -2.60
C ILE A 702 -1.99 -42.12 -1.17
N CYS A 703 -1.30 -43.09 -0.59
CA CYS A 703 -1.58 -43.58 0.77
C CYS A 703 -1.19 -42.56 1.86
N SER A 704 -0.22 -41.69 1.62
CA SER A 704 0.13 -40.62 2.57
C SER A 704 -1.05 -39.68 2.88
N GLN A 705 -1.97 -39.54 1.91
CA GLN A 705 -3.17 -38.70 2.02
C GLN A 705 -4.37 -39.42 2.65
N MET A 706 -4.24 -40.73 2.94
CA MET A 706 -5.33 -41.62 3.36
C MET A 706 -5.44 -41.72 4.87
N ASN A 707 -5.69 -40.58 5.53
CA ASN A 707 -5.87 -40.48 6.97
C ASN A 707 -7.35 -40.45 7.35
N PHE A 708 -7.74 -41.27 8.32
CA PHE A 708 -9.11 -41.43 8.78
C PHE A 708 -9.19 -41.34 10.30
N SER A 709 -10.37 -41.00 10.79
CA SER A 709 -10.70 -41.10 12.21
C SER A 709 -11.65 -42.26 12.45
N ASP A 710 -11.42 -43.00 13.54
CA ASP A 710 -12.38 -43.95 14.07
C ASP A 710 -13.50 -43.23 14.85
N ASN A 711 -14.48 -43.99 15.33
CA ASN A 711 -15.64 -43.46 16.08
C ASN A 711 -15.27 -42.89 17.48
N LEU A 712 -13.99 -42.97 17.85
CA LEU A 712 -13.40 -42.45 19.10
C LEU A 712 -12.51 -41.22 18.85
N GLY A 713 -12.30 -40.82 17.59
CA GLY A 713 -11.46 -39.68 17.21
C GLY A 713 -9.97 -40.01 17.06
N ASN A 714 -9.57 -41.28 17.14
CA ASN A 714 -8.18 -41.67 16.87
C ASN A 714 -7.91 -41.65 15.38
N THR A 715 -6.76 -41.12 14.97
CA THR A 715 -6.33 -41.10 13.58
C THR A 715 -5.59 -42.38 13.19
N TYR A 716 -5.91 -42.93 12.03
CA TYR A 716 -5.20 -44.04 11.40
C TYR A 716 -4.98 -43.77 9.92
N SER A 717 -3.92 -44.35 9.36
CA SER A 717 -3.60 -44.27 7.93
C SER A 717 -3.82 -45.62 7.28
N VAL A 718 -4.33 -45.62 6.05
CA VAL A 718 -4.64 -46.86 5.30
C VAL A 718 -3.68 -47.02 4.15
N GLY A 719 -3.04 -48.19 4.05
CA GLY A 719 -2.10 -48.51 2.98
C GLY A 719 -2.75 -49.12 1.73
N TRP A 720 -2.04 -49.09 0.59
CA TRP A 720 -2.53 -49.60 -0.70
C TRP A 720 -2.99 -51.05 -0.64
N ASN A 721 -2.20 -51.91 0.01
CA ASN A 721 -2.53 -53.31 0.20
C ASN A 721 -3.77 -53.52 1.08
N GLU A 722 -4.01 -52.62 2.03
CA GLU A 722 -5.18 -52.67 2.91
C GLU A 722 -6.46 -52.29 2.17
N ILE A 723 -6.41 -51.29 1.29
CA ILE A 723 -7.54 -50.96 0.39
C ILE A 723 -7.90 -52.17 -0.47
N ASN A 724 -6.92 -52.78 -1.13
CA ASN A 724 -7.14 -53.95 -1.98
C ASN A 724 -7.69 -55.15 -1.19
N ASN A 725 -7.17 -55.38 0.02
CA ASN A 725 -7.67 -56.45 0.89
C ASN A 725 -9.10 -56.17 1.37
N THR A 726 -9.44 -54.91 1.63
CA THR A 726 -10.80 -54.49 2.02
C THR A 726 -11.79 -54.74 0.88
N LEU A 727 -11.43 -54.38 -0.37
CA LEU A 727 -12.22 -54.72 -1.56
C LEU A 727 -12.42 -56.23 -1.70
N LYS A 728 -11.34 -57.01 -1.53
CA LYS A 728 -11.40 -58.48 -1.61
C LYS A 728 -12.37 -59.09 -0.58
N LYS A 729 -12.41 -58.54 0.64
CA LYS A 729 -13.36 -58.95 1.69
C LYS A 729 -14.78 -58.45 1.47
N ALA A 730 -14.94 -57.34 0.75
CA ALA A 730 -16.24 -56.78 0.36
C ALA A 730 -16.85 -57.50 -0.86
N GLN A 731 -16.06 -58.23 -1.65
CA GLN A 731 -16.51 -58.89 -2.88
C GLN A 731 -17.80 -59.72 -2.72
N PRO A 732 -17.99 -60.53 -1.66
CA PRO A 732 -19.25 -61.26 -1.49
C PRO A 732 -20.48 -60.35 -1.42
N PHE A 733 -20.34 -59.14 -0.86
CA PHE A 733 -21.42 -58.15 -0.79
C PHE A 733 -21.75 -57.55 -2.17
N ILE A 734 -20.75 -57.39 -3.03
CA ILE A 734 -20.95 -56.96 -4.43
C ILE A 734 -21.75 -58.03 -5.16
N ASP A 735 -21.33 -59.29 -5.07
CA ASP A 735 -22.01 -60.42 -5.72
C ASP A 735 -23.45 -60.57 -5.20
N TYR A 736 -23.65 -60.39 -3.88
CA TYR A 736 -24.97 -60.33 -3.24
C TYR A 736 -25.84 -59.20 -3.81
N THR A 737 -25.26 -58.01 -3.98
CA THR A 737 -25.98 -56.85 -4.52
C THR A 737 -26.41 -57.10 -5.96
N GLU A 738 -25.56 -57.70 -6.80
CA GLU A 738 -25.92 -58.03 -8.19
C GLU A 738 -27.06 -59.05 -8.25
N LYS A 739 -27.03 -60.09 -7.40
CA LYS A 739 -28.15 -61.02 -7.28
C LYS A 739 -29.45 -60.34 -6.86
N LEU A 740 -29.39 -59.42 -5.89
CA LEU A 740 -30.58 -58.67 -5.47
C LEU A 740 -31.11 -57.75 -6.57
N LYS A 741 -30.23 -57.12 -7.36
CA LYS A 741 -30.66 -56.33 -8.53
C LYS A 741 -31.44 -57.18 -9.52
N GLU A 742 -31.02 -58.42 -9.76
CA GLU A 742 -31.71 -59.37 -10.63
C GLU A 742 -33.06 -59.79 -10.04
N ILE A 743 -33.10 -60.17 -8.75
CA ILE A 743 -34.31 -60.62 -8.06
C ILE A 743 -35.37 -59.51 -7.98
N TYR A 744 -34.95 -58.27 -7.72
CA TYR A 744 -35.83 -57.12 -7.49
C TYR A 744 -35.79 -56.10 -8.64
N ALA A 745 -35.47 -56.55 -9.86
CA ALA A 745 -35.35 -55.70 -11.05
C ALA A 745 -36.62 -54.89 -11.32
N ASP A 746 -37.79 -55.53 -11.20
CA ASP A 746 -39.09 -54.90 -11.44
C ASP A 746 -39.36 -53.78 -10.42
N LEU A 747 -39.13 -54.03 -9.12
CA LEU A 747 -39.28 -53.01 -8.06
C LEU A 747 -38.37 -51.80 -8.29
N LEU A 748 -37.12 -52.04 -8.67
CA LEU A 748 -36.16 -50.97 -8.94
C LEU A 748 -36.58 -50.12 -10.15
N SER A 749 -37.05 -50.76 -11.22
CA SER A 749 -37.58 -50.13 -12.42
C SER A 749 -38.81 -49.27 -12.15
N GLU A 750 -39.79 -49.82 -11.41
CA GLU A 750 -41.01 -49.10 -11.01
C GLU A 750 -40.70 -47.85 -10.17
N SER A 751 -39.69 -47.94 -9.30
CA SER A 751 -39.22 -46.81 -8.49
C SER A 751 -38.39 -45.77 -9.25
N LYS A 752 -38.09 -46.02 -10.54
CA LYS A 752 -37.23 -45.18 -11.41
C LYS A 752 -35.84 -44.93 -10.82
N TYR A 753 -35.28 -45.90 -10.10
CA TYR A 753 -33.96 -45.76 -9.49
C TYR A 753 -32.86 -45.89 -10.55
N ASN A 754 -31.98 -44.89 -10.65
CA ASN A 754 -30.89 -44.88 -11.63
C ASN A 754 -29.69 -45.71 -11.14
N LEU A 755 -29.62 -46.97 -11.59
CA LEU A 755 -28.55 -47.91 -11.28
C LEU A 755 -27.19 -47.54 -11.89
N ASP A 756 -27.17 -46.67 -12.91
CA ASP A 756 -25.94 -46.23 -13.57
C ASP A 756 -25.32 -44.97 -12.95
N SER A 757 -25.99 -44.35 -11.97
CA SER A 757 -25.48 -43.15 -11.30
C SER A 757 -24.24 -43.44 -10.43
N SER A 758 -23.34 -42.46 -10.29
CA SER A 758 -22.16 -42.57 -9.42
C SER A 758 -22.50 -42.74 -7.94
N SER A 759 -23.72 -42.36 -7.54
CA SER A 759 -24.26 -42.56 -6.18
C SER A 759 -24.87 -43.95 -5.96
N ALA A 760 -25.12 -44.74 -7.01
CA ALA A 760 -25.66 -46.10 -6.93
C ALA A 760 -24.60 -47.14 -6.49
N THR A 761 -23.95 -46.88 -5.36
CA THR A 761 -23.02 -47.83 -4.72
C THR A 761 -23.72 -49.11 -4.29
N PRO A 762 -23.01 -50.25 -4.12
CA PRO A 762 -23.63 -51.50 -3.69
C PRO A 762 -24.44 -51.34 -2.41
N THR A 763 -23.93 -50.58 -1.43
CA THR A 763 -24.65 -50.27 -0.19
C THR A 763 -25.92 -49.45 -0.44
N ALA A 764 -25.90 -48.46 -1.34
CA ALA A 764 -27.07 -47.65 -1.66
C ALA A 764 -28.14 -48.45 -2.40
N VAL A 765 -27.75 -49.35 -3.30
CA VAL A 765 -28.67 -50.26 -4.01
C VAL A 765 -29.36 -51.19 -3.03
N VAL A 766 -28.61 -51.84 -2.13
CA VAL A 766 -29.18 -52.73 -1.09
C VAL A 766 -30.13 -51.94 -0.18
N THR A 767 -29.76 -50.74 0.26
CA THR A 767 -30.65 -49.88 1.06
C THR A 767 -31.92 -49.51 0.28
N LYS A 768 -31.81 -49.18 -1.01
CA LYS A 768 -32.97 -48.86 -1.82
C LYS A 768 -33.92 -50.04 -1.96
N ILE A 769 -33.40 -51.25 -2.17
CA ILE A 769 -34.21 -52.48 -2.23
C ILE A 769 -34.90 -52.72 -0.89
N HIS A 770 -34.17 -52.60 0.22
CA HIS A 770 -34.75 -52.68 1.56
C HIS A 770 -35.90 -51.68 1.74
N ASP A 771 -35.71 -50.42 1.37
CA ASP A 771 -36.74 -49.38 1.53
C ASP A 771 -37.99 -49.64 0.68
N LEU A 772 -37.81 -50.20 -0.52
CA LEU A 772 -38.94 -50.59 -1.39
C LEU A 772 -39.70 -51.78 -0.82
N LEU A 773 -39.00 -52.80 -0.32
CA LEU A 773 -39.62 -53.94 0.36
C LEU A 773 -40.31 -53.52 1.65
N TYR A 774 -39.76 -52.54 2.35
CA TYR A 774 -40.36 -52.00 3.54
C TYR A 774 -41.63 -51.21 3.24
N ALA A 775 -41.65 -50.43 2.15
CA ALA A 775 -42.86 -49.80 1.66
C ALA A 775 -43.94 -50.83 1.29
N GLN A 776 -43.56 -51.90 0.58
CA GLN A 776 -44.50 -52.99 0.26
C GLN A 776 -45.05 -53.66 1.51
N TYR A 777 -44.20 -53.96 2.50
CA TYR A 777 -44.62 -54.51 3.79
C TYR A 777 -45.65 -53.60 4.48
N LEU A 778 -45.44 -52.28 4.48
CA LEU A 778 -46.36 -51.32 5.10
C LEU A 778 -47.70 -51.24 4.37
N ASP A 779 -47.67 -51.27 3.03
CA ASP A 779 -48.88 -51.31 2.20
C ASP A 779 -49.70 -52.59 2.46
N GLU A 780 -49.03 -53.74 2.61
CA GLU A 780 -49.67 -55.01 2.99
C GLU A 780 -50.31 -54.97 4.39
N GLN A 781 -49.68 -54.26 5.34
CA GLN A 781 -50.23 -54.06 6.69
C GLN A 781 -51.29 -52.96 6.76
N GLY A 782 -51.48 -52.18 5.68
CA GLY A 782 -52.44 -51.08 5.62
C GLY A 782 -52.13 -49.93 6.58
N VAL A 783 -50.86 -49.70 6.91
CA VAL A 783 -50.41 -48.65 7.84
C VAL A 783 -49.39 -47.73 7.17
N SER A 784 -49.42 -46.45 7.50
CA SER A 784 -48.37 -45.55 7.01
C SER A 784 -47.04 -45.77 7.75
N MET A 785 -45.92 -45.41 7.10
CA MET A 785 -44.58 -45.41 7.70
C MET A 785 -44.54 -44.68 9.05
N ALA A 786 -45.20 -43.52 9.13
CA ALA A 786 -45.23 -42.72 10.35
C ALA A 786 -46.03 -43.43 11.46
N GLU A 787 -47.18 -44.03 11.14
CA GLU A 787 -47.98 -44.79 12.10
C GLU A 787 -47.24 -46.02 12.62
N PHE A 788 -46.59 -46.78 11.72
CA PHE A 788 -45.81 -47.96 12.11
C PHE A 788 -44.62 -47.59 12.99
N GLN A 789 -43.82 -46.58 12.59
CA GLN A 789 -42.69 -46.11 13.39
C GLN A 789 -43.14 -45.50 14.73
N ASN A 790 -44.23 -44.74 14.74
CA ASN A 790 -44.80 -44.19 15.98
C ASN A 790 -45.26 -45.30 16.91
N GLY A 791 -45.90 -46.35 16.40
CA GLY A 791 -46.26 -47.53 17.18
C GLY A 791 -45.05 -48.19 17.83
N ILE A 792 -43.93 -48.32 17.12
CA ILE A 792 -42.67 -48.85 17.69
C ILE A 792 -42.10 -47.90 18.75
N TYR A 793 -42.14 -46.58 18.52
CA TYR A 793 -41.75 -45.63 19.55
C TYR A 793 -42.64 -45.70 20.79
N ASP A 794 -43.95 -45.86 20.61
CA ASP A 794 -44.89 -46.07 21.71
C ASP A 794 -44.54 -47.36 22.47
N GLU A 795 -44.15 -48.44 21.79
CA GLU A 795 -43.63 -49.66 22.42
C GLU A 795 -42.31 -49.43 23.19
N ILE A 796 -41.40 -48.61 22.66
CA ILE A 796 -40.13 -48.25 23.32
C ILE A 796 -40.41 -47.48 24.61
N PHE A 797 -41.39 -46.56 24.60
CA PHE A 797 -41.68 -45.67 25.71
C PHE A 797 -42.75 -46.18 26.69
N ALA A 798 -43.58 -47.15 26.29
CA ALA A 798 -44.63 -47.76 27.12
C ALA A 798 -44.16 -48.25 28.51
N PRO A 799 -42.96 -48.85 28.68
CA PRO A 799 -42.46 -49.23 30.00
C PRO A 799 -42.25 -48.06 30.98
N TYR A 800 -42.25 -46.83 30.47
CA TYR A 800 -42.14 -45.60 31.25
C TYR A 800 -43.47 -44.85 31.37
N GLY A 801 -44.57 -45.47 30.92
CA GLY A 801 -45.94 -44.96 31.08
C GLY A 801 -46.29 -43.77 30.18
N VAL A 802 -45.55 -43.56 29.08
CA VAL A 802 -45.77 -42.47 28.13
C VAL A 802 -45.75 -42.97 26.69
N THR A 803 -46.52 -42.31 25.83
CA THR A 803 -46.47 -42.43 24.37
C THR A 803 -45.31 -41.60 23.81
N LYS A 804 -44.97 -41.78 22.53
CA LYS A 804 -43.99 -40.96 21.80
C LYS A 804 -44.35 -39.48 21.86
N ALA A 805 -45.62 -39.14 21.62
CA ALA A 805 -46.09 -37.76 21.63
C ALA A 805 -45.90 -37.11 23.03
N GLU A 806 -46.19 -37.87 24.09
CA GLU A 806 -45.96 -37.42 25.47
C GLU A 806 -44.47 -37.34 25.80
N ALA A 807 -43.65 -38.29 25.33
CA ALA A 807 -42.19 -38.26 25.51
C ALA A 807 -41.55 -37.06 24.80
N ASP A 808 -42.02 -36.69 23.60
CA ASP A 808 -41.56 -35.52 22.86
C ASP A 808 -41.96 -34.19 23.54
N GLU A 809 -43.12 -34.14 24.20
CA GLU A 809 -43.52 -33.00 25.03
C GLU A 809 -42.69 -32.91 26.32
N ILE A 810 -42.40 -34.04 26.97
CA ILE A 810 -41.50 -34.11 28.14
C ILE A 810 -40.09 -33.66 27.75
N ARG A 811 -39.58 -34.05 26.57
CA ARG A 811 -38.28 -33.60 26.07
C ARG A 811 -38.14 -32.08 26.05
N LYS A 812 -39.23 -31.36 25.72
CA LYS A 812 -39.25 -29.90 25.65
C LYS A 812 -39.41 -29.24 27.04
N LYS A 813 -40.17 -29.86 27.94
CA LYS A 813 -40.60 -29.25 29.23
C LYS A 813 -39.77 -29.71 30.44
N ASP A 814 -39.28 -30.94 30.43
CA ASP A 814 -38.49 -31.56 31.51
C ASP A 814 -37.44 -32.51 30.92
N LYS A 815 -36.32 -31.89 30.54
CA LYS A 815 -35.18 -32.60 29.94
C LYS A 815 -34.58 -33.67 30.87
N THR A 816 -34.60 -33.46 32.18
CA THR A 816 -34.03 -34.40 33.16
C THR A 816 -34.80 -35.72 33.16
N THR A 817 -36.12 -35.64 33.15
CA THR A 817 -36.99 -36.83 33.09
C THR A 817 -36.85 -37.55 31.74
N TYR A 818 -36.77 -36.80 30.64
CA TYR A 818 -36.54 -37.38 29.30
C TYR A 818 -35.18 -38.11 29.22
N ASP A 819 -34.09 -37.48 29.67
CA ASP A 819 -32.74 -38.06 29.63
C ASP A 819 -32.65 -39.34 30.51
N SER A 820 -33.46 -39.43 31.58
CA SER A 820 -33.63 -40.64 32.39
C SER A 820 -34.28 -41.78 31.59
N TYR A 821 -35.33 -41.50 30.79
CA TYR A 821 -35.93 -42.49 29.89
C TYR A 821 -34.92 -42.99 28.86
N ILE A 822 -34.19 -42.07 28.21
CA ILE A 822 -33.13 -42.41 27.24
C ILE A 822 -32.06 -43.30 27.88
N SER A 823 -31.64 -43.01 29.11
CA SER A 823 -30.65 -43.82 29.83
C SER A 823 -31.14 -45.24 30.13
N LYS A 824 -32.42 -45.40 30.46
CA LYS A 824 -33.05 -46.71 30.66
C LYS A 824 -33.20 -47.47 29.34
N ILE A 825 -33.57 -46.79 28.25
CA ILE A 825 -33.60 -47.34 26.88
C ILE A 825 -32.20 -47.81 26.47
N LYS A 826 -31.17 -46.97 26.66
CA LYS A 826 -29.75 -47.31 26.43
C LYS A 826 -29.31 -48.56 27.19
N SER A 827 -29.85 -48.77 28.38
CA SER A 827 -29.54 -49.94 29.22
C SER A 827 -30.29 -51.19 28.75
N LYS A 828 -31.58 -51.07 28.39
CA LYS A 828 -32.42 -52.17 27.89
C LYS A 828 -31.86 -52.75 26.58
N TYR A 829 -31.51 -51.89 25.63
CA TYR A 829 -31.01 -52.29 24.31
C TYR A 829 -29.47 -52.31 24.24
N LYS A 830 -28.81 -52.61 25.36
CA LYS A 830 -27.34 -52.62 25.48
C LYS A 830 -26.65 -53.56 24.48
N ALA A 831 -27.22 -54.74 24.22
CA ALA A 831 -26.63 -55.69 23.28
C ALA A 831 -26.61 -55.10 21.86
N VAL A 832 -27.77 -54.60 21.40
CA VAL A 832 -27.96 -53.95 20.10
C VAL A 832 -27.02 -52.74 19.94
N LEU A 833 -26.97 -51.86 20.94
CA LEU A 833 -26.14 -50.65 20.88
C LEU A 833 -24.65 -50.95 20.88
N LYS A 834 -24.21 -52.01 21.57
CA LYS A 834 -22.80 -52.45 21.54
C LYS A 834 -22.44 -53.09 20.22
N GLU A 835 -23.39 -53.75 19.58
CA GLU A 835 -23.21 -54.37 18.28
C GLU A 835 -23.05 -53.31 17.19
N GLU A 836 -23.76 -52.18 17.28
CA GLU A 836 -23.66 -51.07 16.34
C GLU A 836 -22.45 -50.16 16.62
N TYR A 837 -22.22 -49.78 17.87
CA TYR A 837 -21.24 -48.74 18.21
C TYR A 837 -19.94 -49.23 18.86
N SER A 838 -19.77 -50.54 19.12
CA SER A 838 -18.71 -51.15 19.96
C SER A 838 -18.94 -51.05 21.48
N ALA A 839 -18.23 -51.90 22.23
CA ALA A 839 -18.30 -51.93 23.70
C ALA A 839 -17.65 -50.71 24.36
N GLU A 840 -16.67 -50.11 23.68
CA GLU A 840 -15.90 -48.93 24.10
C GLU A 840 -16.77 -47.67 23.97
N LYS A 841 -17.30 -47.37 22.77
CA LYS A 841 -18.16 -46.19 22.54
C LYS A 841 -19.42 -46.19 23.41
N TYR A 842 -19.99 -47.36 23.68
CA TYR A 842 -21.15 -47.49 24.56
C TYR A 842 -20.89 -46.94 25.98
N LYS A 843 -19.64 -47.07 26.47
CA LYS A 843 -19.20 -46.67 27.81
C LYS A 843 -18.73 -45.21 27.91
N GLU A 844 -18.58 -44.50 26.80
CA GLU A 844 -18.09 -43.12 26.77
C GLU A 844 -19.00 -42.12 27.52
N LYS A 845 -18.39 -41.04 28.02
CA LYS A 845 -19.03 -39.97 28.80
C LYS A 845 -18.73 -38.58 28.22
N GLY A 846 -19.51 -37.57 28.61
CA GLY A 846 -19.32 -36.19 28.15
C GLY A 846 -19.79 -35.98 26.71
N THR A 847 -19.11 -35.10 25.96
CA THR A 847 -19.48 -34.72 24.58
C THR A 847 -19.38 -35.87 23.57
N MET A 848 -18.63 -36.93 23.90
CA MET A 848 -18.42 -38.11 23.04
C MET A 848 -19.38 -39.28 23.34
N ALA A 849 -20.26 -39.12 24.33
CA ALA A 849 -21.25 -40.13 24.71
C ALA A 849 -22.37 -40.24 23.66
N LEU A 850 -22.90 -41.46 23.47
CA LEU A 850 -24.08 -41.67 22.62
C LEU A 850 -25.22 -40.74 23.03
N ASN A 851 -25.68 -39.93 22.09
CA ASN A 851 -26.76 -38.98 22.29
C ASN A 851 -28.13 -39.66 22.11
N ALA A 852 -29.20 -38.97 22.52
CA ALA A 852 -30.55 -39.54 22.49
C ALA A 852 -31.01 -39.95 21.09
N THR A 853 -30.62 -39.19 20.05
CA THR A 853 -30.95 -39.50 18.66
C THR A 853 -30.27 -40.78 18.22
N GLU A 854 -28.96 -40.92 18.44
CA GLU A 854 -28.19 -42.13 18.10
C GLU A 854 -28.77 -43.39 18.76
N ILE A 855 -29.13 -43.28 20.05
CA ILE A 855 -29.72 -44.38 20.81
C ILE A 855 -31.08 -44.77 20.22
N LEU A 856 -31.98 -43.79 20.05
CA LEU A 856 -33.33 -44.05 19.59
C LEU A 856 -33.37 -44.56 18.15
N THR A 857 -32.58 -43.97 17.25
CA THR A 857 -32.48 -44.40 15.84
C THR A 857 -31.97 -45.83 15.71
N THR A 858 -30.97 -46.22 16.51
CA THR A 858 -30.44 -47.59 16.48
C THR A 858 -31.46 -48.60 17.01
N VAL A 859 -32.15 -48.25 18.10
CA VAL A 859 -33.17 -49.10 18.69
C VAL A 859 -34.37 -49.26 17.77
N ILE A 860 -34.86 -48.18 17.16
CA ILE A 860 -36.00 -48.29 16.24
C ILE A 860 -35.65 -49.09 14.99
N ASN A 861 -34.46 -48.89 14.40
CA ASN A 861 -34.04 -49.67 13.23
C ASN A 861 -33.93 -51.16 13.55
N HIS A 862 -33.42 -51.52 14.73
CA HIS A 862 -33.39 -52.90 15.20
C HIS A 862 -34.79 -53.49 15.35
N LEU A 863 -35.72 -52.77 15.96
CA LEU A 863 -37.10 -53.25 16.17
C LEU A 863 -37.91 -53.29 14.87
N ILE A 864 -37.65 -52.38 13.93
CA ILE A 864 -38.21 -52.45 12.57
C ILE A 864 -37.74 -53.76 11.93
N GLU A 865 -36.44 -54.01 11.87
CA GLU A 865 -35.92 -55.25 11.27
C GLU A 865 -36.39 -56.51 12.02
N GLU A 866 -36.54 -56.47 13.36
CA GLU A 866 -37.08 -57.58 14.13
C GLU A 866 -38.54 -57.90 13.72
N LYS A 867 -39.34 -56.88 13.42
CA LYS A 867 -40.75 -57.05 13.02
C LYS A 867 -40.92 -57.35 11.53
N THR A 868 -40.08 -56.79 10.67
CA THR A 868 -40.23 -56.89 9.21
C THR A 868 -39.41 -58.05 8.61
N GLN A 869 -38.27 -58.40 9.23
CA GLN A 869 -37.34 -59.43 8.75
C GLN A 869 -36.89 -59.23 7.29
N ILE A 870 -36.83 -57.98 6.83
CA ILE A 870 -36.58 -57.67 5.41
C ILE A 870 -35.15 -58.00 5.02
N TYR A 871 -34.16 -57.62 5.84
CA TYR A 871 -32.78 -58.00 5.52
C TYR A 871 -32.58 -59.52 5.57
N HIS A 872 -33.28 -60.24 6.47
CA HIS A 872 -33.26 -61.70 6.48
C HIS A 872 -33.86 -62.28 5.19
N THR A 873 -34.98 -61.73 4.73
CA THR A 873 -35.62 -62.12 3.46
C THR A 873 -34.69 -61.87 2.27
N MET A 874 -34.04 -60.70 2.21
CA MET A 874 -33.07 -60.38 1.17
C MET A 874 -31.84 -61.31 1.22
N CYS A 875 -31.37 -61.64 2.43
CA CYS A 875 -30.29 -62.60 2.67
C CYS A 875 -30.63 -64.00 2.14
N GLU A 876 -31.82 -64.51 2.48
CA GLU A 876 -32.33 -65.79 1.98
C GLU A 876 -32.46 -65.79 0.46
N ALA A 877 -33.04 -64.73 -0.12
CA ALA A 877 -33.27 -64.61 -1.56
C ALA A 877 -31.97 -64.65 -2.38
N ALA A 878 -30.90 -63.99 -1.90
CA ALA A 878 -29.61 -63.96 -2.58
C ALA A 878 -28.61 -65.03 -2.10
N GLY A 879 -29.02 -65.89 -1.16
CA GLY A 879 -28.25 -67.05 -0.68
C GLY A 879 -27.04 -66.68 0.19
N MET A 880 -27.16 -65.66 1.03
CA MET A 880 -26.13 -65.20 1.96
C MET A 880 -26.63 -65.29 3.41
N SER A 881 -25.78 -65.68 4.36
CA SER A 881 -26.18 -65.65 5.77
C SER A 881 -26.24 -64.21 6.30
N TYR A 882 -27.18 -63.90 7.20
CA TYR A 882 -27.31 -62.54 7.76
C TYR A 882 -26.01 -62.05 8.47
N SER A 883 -25.27 -62.96 9.10
CA SER A 883 -23.97 -62.65 9.71
C SER A 883 -22.91 -62.29 8.66
N GLU A 884 -22.88 -63.01 7.54
CA GLU A 884 -21.96 -62.75 6.44
C GLU A 884 -22.31 -61.44 5.73
N PHE A 885 -23.61 -61.19 5.49
CA PHE A 885 -24.13 -59.91 4.99
C PHE A 885 -23.64 -58.74 5.83
N LYS A 886 -23.82 -58.79 7.16
CA LYS A 886 -23.40 -57.70 8.04
C LYS A 886 -21.89 -57.43 7.95
N SER A 887 -21.08 -58.49 8.00
CA SER A 887 -19.62 -58.35 7.94
C SER A 887 -19.11 -57.82 6.59
N THR A 888 -19.65 -58.33 5.48
CA THR A 888 -19.22 -57.96 4.12
C THR A 888 -19.76 -56.58 3.73
N LYS A 889 -20.94 -56.18 4.22
CA LYS A 889 -21.45 -54.80 4.13
C LYS A 889 -20.51 -53.81 4.78
N THR A 890 -19.98 -54.10 5.97
CA THR A 890 -19.01 -53.24 6.66
C THR A 890 -17.76 -53.03 5.81
N TYR A 891 -17.16 -54.10 5.28
CA TYR A 891 -16.01 -53.97 4.38
C TYR A 891 -16.32 -53.16 3.12
N MET A 892 -17.53 -53.29 2.56
CA MET A 892 -17.95 -52.48 1.41
C MET A 892 -18.09 -50.99 1.77
N THR A 893 -18.66 -50.68 2.94
CA THR A 893 -18.76 -49.30 3.45
C THR A 893 -17.38 -48.69 3.65
N ASP A 894 -16.44 -49.43 4.23
CA ASP A 894 -15.06 -48.98 4.41
C ASP A 894 -14.35 -48.75 3.07
N TYR A 895 -14.50 -49.66 2.10
CA TYR A 895 -13.93 -49.48 0.77
C TYR A 895 -14.48 -48.23 0.07
N ILE A 896 -15.81 -48.02 0.06
CA ILE A 896 -16.43 -46.82 -0.53
C ILE A 896 -15.90 -45.54 0.15
N LYS A 897 -15.75 -45.57 1.48
CA LYS A 897 -15.16 -44.47 2.24
C LYS A 897 -13.72 -44.20 1.81
N TYR A 898 -12.91 -45.25 1.61
CA TYR A 898 -11.53 -45.13 1.17
C TYR A 898 -11.41 -44.54 -0.24
N VAL A 899 -12.09 -45.11 -1.23
CA VAL A 899 -12.01 -44.58 -2.61
C VAL A 899 -12.59 -43.17 -2.72
N ASN A 900 -13.68 -42.85 -2.00
CA ASN A 900 -14.19 -41.47 -1.98
C ASN A 900 -13.18 -40.50 -1.38
N MET A 901 -12.46 -40.90 -0.31
CA MET A 901 -11.36 -40.10 0.23
C MET A 901 -10.25 -39.92 -0.81
N MET A 902 -9.87 -40.98 -1.54
CA MET A 902 -8.89 -40.87 -2.63
C MET A 902 -9.33 -39.87 -3.68
N ARG A 903 -10.58 -39.94 -4.17
CA ARG A 903 -11.13 -38.97 -5.11
C ARG A 903 -11.06 -37.56 -4.53
N THR A 904 -11.57 -37.36 -3.32
CA THR A 904 -11.62 -36.04 -2.68
C THR A 904 -10.23 -35.43 -2.52
N LYS A 905 -9.26 -36.21 -2.01
CA LYS A 905 -7.88 -35.76 -1.79
C LYS A 905 -7.11 -35.52 -3.08
N ASN A 906 -7.51 -36.16 -4.19
CA ASN A 906 -6.83 -36.03 -5.49
C ASN A 906 -7.69 -35.31 -6.54
N THR A 907 -8.78 -34.65 -6.14
CA THR A 907 -9.72 -33.95 -7.06
C THR A 907 -8.98 -32.99 -7.99
N TYR A 908 -7.97 -32.30 -7.46
CA TYR A 908 -7.19 -31.31 -8.21
C TYR A 908 -6.26 -31.95 -9.23
N THR A 909 -5.53 -32.99 -8.86
CA THR A 909 -4.70 -33.75 -9.81
C THR A 909 -5.58 -34.37 -10.88
N LEU A 910 -6.75 -34.93 -10.52
CA LEU A 910 -7.75 -35.40 -11.47
C LEU A 910 -8.23 -34.30 -12.42
N SER A 911 -8.33 -33.05 -11.95
CA SER A 911 -8.80 -31.92 -12.77
C SER A 911 -7.85 -31.51 -13.90
N THR A 912 -6.61 -32.01 -13.88
CA THR A 912 -5.66 -31.83 -15.00
C THR A 912 -6.03 -32.63 -16.24
N VAL A 913 -6.84 -33.69 -16.07
CA VAL A 913 -7.25 -34.61 -17.15
C VAL A 913 -8.77 -34.64 -17.32
N TYR A 914 -9.54 -34.41 -16.25
CA TYR A 914 -11.00 -34.56 -16.22
C TYR A 914 -11.71 -33.28 -15.75
N THR A 915 -12.86 -32.97 -16.31
CA THR A 915 -13.75 -31.90 -15.80
C THR A 915 -14.34 -32.27 -14.43
N THR A 916 -14.75 -31.27 -13.63
CA THR A 916 -15.45 -31.50 -12.35
C THR A 916 -16.66 -32.42 -12.50
N SER A 917 -17.42 -32.27 -13.60
CA SER A 917 -18.55 -33.14 -13.92
C SER A 917 -18.14 -34.60 -14.13
N GLN A 918 -17.02 -34.84 -14.81
CA GLN A 918 -16.46 -36.20 -15.00
C GLN A 918 -15.95 -36.78 -13.68
N ILE A 919 -15.28 -36.00 -12.84
CA ILE A 919 -14.78 -36.44 -11.53
C ILE A 919 -15.93 -36.85 -10.61
N ASN A 920 -16.99 -36.04 -10.55
CA ASN A 920 -18.17 -36.34 -9.74
C ASN A 920 -18.97 -37.55 -10.28
N ALA A 921 -18.81 -37.88 -11.55
CA ALA A 921 -19.44 -39.02 -12.21
C ALA A 921 -18.68 -40.35 -12.03
N LEU A 922 -17.45 -40.35 -11.50
CA LEU A 922 -16.67 -41.56 -11.27
C LEU A 922 -17.39 -42.55 -10.34
N LYS A 923 -17.51 -43.81 -10.77
CA LYS A 923 -18.11 -44.89 -9.97
C LYS A 923 -17.09 -45.41 -8.94
N TYR A 924 -17.59 -45.94 -7.83
CA TYR A 924 -16.76 -46.42 -6.70
C TYR A 924 -15.68 -47.45 -7.11
N ASN A 925 -15.91 -48.22 -8.16
CA ASN A 925 -14.99 -49.23 -8.68
C ASN A 925 -13.98 -48.69 -9.72
N GLU A 926 -14.15 -47.45 -10.18
CA GLU A 926 -13.25 -46.79 -11.15
C GLU A 926 -12.28 -45.83 -10.45
N ILE A 927 -12.69 -45.27 -9.31
CA ILE A 927 -11.98 -44.19 -8.63
C ILE A 927 -10.52 -44.55 -8.31
N GLN A 928 -10.26 -45.75 -7.80
CA GLN A 928 -8.91 -46.14 -7.39
C GLN A 928 -7.93 -46.14 -8.57
N ASP A 929 -8.34 -46.72 -9.71
CA ASP A 929 -7.51 -46.84 -10.91
C ASP A 929 -7.33 -45.47 -11.58
N VAL A 930 -8.41 -44.70 -11.72
CA VAL A 930 -8.35 -43.34 -12.29
C VAL A 930 -7.45 -42.42 -11.47
N VAL A 931 -7.54 -42.48 -10.15
CA VAL A 931 -6.65 -41.70 -9.26
C VAL A 931 -5.20 -42.14 -9.42
N TYR A 932 -4.95 -43.46 -9.46
CA TYR A 932 -3.61 -43.98 -9.67
C TYR A 932 -3.01 -43.52 -10.99
N ASP A 933 -3.73 -43.70 -12.10
CA ASP A 933 -3.23 -43.38 -13.44
C ASP A 933 -2.92 -41.89 -13.60
N VAL A 934 -3.77 -40.99 -13.10
CA VAL A 934 -3.52 -39.54 -13.23
C VAL A 934 -2.33 -39.11 -12.36
N ILE A 935 -2.19 -39.67 -11.15
CA ILE A 935 -1.04 -39.34 -10.29
C ILE A 935 0.26 -39.92 -10.86
N TYR A 936 0.19 -41.12 -11.42
CA TYR A 936 1.30 -41.78 -12.09
C TYR A 936 1.79 -40.97 -13.29
N ASN A 937 0.88 -40.45 -14.10
CA ASN A 937 1.25 -39.75 -15.34
C ASN A 937 1.53 -38.25 -15.14
N VAL A 938 0.94 -37.60 -14.14
CA VAL A 938 0.97 -36.12 -14.00
C VAL A 938 1.31 -35.64 -12.58
N GLY A 939 0.81 -36.32 -11.55
CA GLY A 939 0.81 -35.81 -10.17
C GLY A 939 2.15 -35.84 -9.45
N TYR A 940 2.97 -36.87 -9.65
CA TYR A 940 4.19 -37.06 -8.85
C TYR A 940 5.28 -36.02 -9.14
N TYR A 941 5.65 -35.80 -10.39
CA TYR A 941 6.68 -34.82 -10.74
C TYR A 941 6.26 -33.39 -10.44
N THR A 942 4.96 -33.10 -10.57
CA THR A 942 4.39 -31.83 -10.12
C THR A 942 4.57 -31.67 -8.61
N ASN A 943 4.39 -32.74 -7.83
CA ASN A 943 4.67 -32.72 -6.40
C ASN A 943 6.17 -32.48 -6.08
N GLU A 944 7.09 -33.02 -6.87
CA GLU A 944 8.53 -32.72 -6.72
C GLU A 944 8.86 -31.26 -7.06
N MET A 945 8.27 -30.70 -8.12
CA MET A 945 8.44 -29.29 -8.49
C MET A 945 7.89 -28.34 -7.41
N VAL A 946 6.68 -28.57 -6.89
CA VAL A 946 6.07 -27.67 -5.89
C VAL A 946 6.76 -27.72 -4.52
N LYS A 947 7.63 -28.71 -4.25
CA LYS A 947 8.51 -28.67 -3.08
C LYS A 947 9.42 -27.46 -3.10
N LEU A 948 9.88 -27.01 -4.27
CA LEU A 948 10.74 -25.83 -4.43
C LEU A 948 10.10 -24.59 -3.82
N VAL A 949 8.77 -24.47 -3.88
CA VAL A 949 8.03 -23.34 -3.31
C VAL A 949 7.49 -23.62 -1.91
N GLY A 950 7.92 -24.72 -1.29
CA GLY A 950 7.52 -25.09 0.06
C GLY A 950 6.01 -25.32 0.23
N SER A 951 5.34 -25.83 -0.81
CA SER A 951 3.89 -26.04 -0.83
C SER A 951 3.52 -27.50 -1.08
N SER A 952 2.31 -27.89 -0.67
CA SER A 952 1.74 -29.17 -1.08
C SER A 952 1.13 -29.06 -2.47
N LEU A 953 1.06 -30.18 -3.22
CA LEU A 953 0.40 -30.19 -4.52
C LEU A 953 -1.05 -29.65 -4.46
N SER A 954 -1.77 -29.96 -3.39
CA SER A 954 -3.15 -29.50 -3.17
C SER A 954 -3.22 -27.99 -3.01
N ASP A 955 -2.36 -27.41 -2.17
CA ASP A 955 -2.36 -25.97 -1.88
C ASP A 955 -1.93 -25.16 -3.11
N TYR A 956 -0.90 -25.62 -3.81
CA TYR A 956 -0.42 -25.02 -5.05
C TYR A 956 -1.50 -25.01 -6.14
N THR A 957 -2.18 -26.15 -6.36
CA THR A 957 -3.24 -26.23 -7.38
C THR A 957 -4.46 -25.39 -7.01
N SER A 958 -4.78 -25.30 -5.71
CA SER A 958 -5.87 -24.45 -5.21
C SER A 958 -5.56 -22.97 -5.46
N ALA A 959 -4.33 -22.53 -5.19
CA ALA A 959 -3.89 -21.16 -5.47
C ALA A 959 -4.01 -20.81 -6.96
N LYS A 960 -3.54 -21.71 -7.84
CA LYS A 960 -3.66 -21.55 -9.29
C LYS A 960 -5.12 -21.43 -9.75
N SER A 961 -6.02 -22.26 -9.21
CA SER A 961 -7.45 -22.17 -9.52
C SER A 961 -8.08 -20.85 -9.05
N SER A 962 -7.67 -20.34 -7.88
CA SER A 962 -8.15 -19.07 -7.34
C SER A 962 -7.69 -17.88 -8.20
N ALA A 963 -6.52 -17.97 -8.83
CA ALA A 963 -5.96 -16.93 -9.69
C ALA A 963 -6.64 -16.82 -11.06
N ALA A 964 -7.33 -17.86 -11.54
CA ALA A 964 -7.84 -17.95 -12.91
C ALA A 964 -8.69 -16.73 -13.32
N LYS A 965 -9.55 -16.24 -12.44
CA LYS A 965 -10.41 -15.07 -12.71
C LYS A 965 -9.65 -13.76 -12.80
N TYR A 966 -8.59 -13.62 -12.01
CA TYR A 966 -7.73 -12.44 -12.04
C TYR A 966 -6.90 -12.42 -13.33
N ILE A 967 -6.28 -13.55 -13.68
CA ILE A 967 -5.54 -13.73 -14.94
C ILE A 967 -6.44 -13.43 -16.14
N GLU A 968 -7.68 -13.94 -16.15
CA GLU A 968 -8.65 -13.65 -17.21
C GLU A 968 -8.96 -12.15 -17.29
N SER A 969 -9.15 -11.49 -16.14
CA SER A 969 -9.47 -10.05 -16.07
C SER A 969 -8.30 -9.19 -16.54
N LEU A 970 -7.06 -9.47 -16.11
CA LEU A 970 -5.85 -8.83 -16.63
C LEU A 970 -5.72 -9.04 -18.14
N GLY A 971 -5.92 -10.27 -18.61
CA GLY A 971 -5.87 -10.59 -20.04
C GLY A 971 -6.86 -9.77 -20.88
N LYS A 972 -8.08 -9.53 -20.37
CA LYS A 972 -9.07 -8.64 -21.03
C LYS A 972 -8.58 -7.20 -21.10
N MET A 973 -7.98 -6.68 -20.02
CA MET A 973 -7.47 -5.31 -19.99
C MET A 973 -6.24 -5.12 -20.88
N ILE A 974 -5.29 -6.07 -20.86
CA ILE A 974 -4.12 -6.09 -21.75
C ILE A 974 -4.59 -6.12 -23.21
N GLU A 975 -5.56 -6.98 -23.55
CA GLU A 975 -6.04 -7.05 -24.93
C GLU A 975 -6.77 -5.76 -25.35
N TYR A 976 -7.52 -5.14 -24.43
CA TYR A 976 -8.17 -3.85 -24.69
C TYR A 976 -7.16 -2.73 -24.98
N TYR A 977 -6.12 -2.60 -24.15
CA TYR A 977 -5.09 -1.56 -24.26
C TYR A 977 -3.87 -1.95 -25.11
N LYS A 978 -3.95 -3.07 -25.85
CA LYS A 978 -2.82 -3.65 -26.58
C LYS A 978 -2.06 -2.66 -27.46
N ASN A 979 -2.78 -1.83 -28.22
CA ASN A 979 -2.13 -0.87 -29.11
C ASN A 979 -1.43 0.27 -28.35
N ASP A 980 -2.00 0.70 -27.23
CA ASP A 980 -1.43 1.76 -26.39
C ASP A 980 -0.20 1.26 -25.63
N ILE A 981 -0.23 0.01 -25.15
CA ILE A 981 0.92 -0.67 -24.53
C ILE A 981 2.10 -0.75 -25.53
N ILE A 982 1.82 -1.13 -26.79
CA ILE A 982 2.85 -1.12 -27.85
C ILE A 982 3.36 0.29 -28.13
N ALA A 983 2.50 1.30 -28.10
CA ALA A 983 2.90 2.69 -28.31
C ALA A 983 3.79 3.24 -27.19
N LEU A 984 3.71 2.68 -25.98
CA LEU A 984 4.63 2.97 -24.87
C LEU A 984 6.00 2.26 -25.02
N GLY A 985 6.18 1.44 -26.05
CA GLY A 985 7.45 0.75 -26.33
C GLY A 985 7.55 -0.66 -25.74
N TYR A 986 6.48 -1.17 -25.13
CA TYR A 986 6.46 -2.53 -24.61
C TYR A 986 6.17 -3.55 -25.71
N ASP A 987 6.93 -4.65 -25.69
CA ASP A 987 6.54 -5.89 -26.34
C ASP A 987 5.42 -6.56 -25.53
N ILE A 988 4.36 -7.03 -26.19
CA ILE A 988 3.15 -7.54 -25.49
C ILE A 988 3.43 -8.84 -24.74
N ASP A 989 4.30 -9.69 -25.27
CA ASP A 989 4.63 -10.96 -24.62
C ASP A 989 5.48 -10.69 -23.38
N THR A 990 6.43 -9.75 -23.48
CA THR A 990 7.22 -9.27 -22.34
C THR A 990 6.35 -8.56 -21.30
N PHE A 991 5.37 -7.75 -21.72
CA PHE A 991 4.47 -7.03 -20.83
C PHE A 991 3.58 -7.97 -20.00
N ARG A 992 3.13 -9.08 -20.59
CA ARG A 992 2.38 -10.14 -19.89
C ARG A 992 3.19 -10.81 -18.77
N ASN A 993 4.51 -10.65 -18.78
CA ASN A 993 5.44 -11.27 -17.84
C ASN A 993 5.91 -10.32 -16.73
N MET A 994 5.48 -9.05 -16.77
CA MET A 994 5.75 -8.10 -15.69
C MET A 994 5.00 -8.49 -14.41
N ASP A 995 5.37 -7.88 -13.28
CA ASP A 995 4.62 -8.07 -12.05
C ASP A 995 3.16 -7.64 -12.29
N PRO A 996 2.16 -8.45 -11.88
CA PRO A 996 0.75 -8.12 -12.11
C PRO A 996 0.33 -6.77 -11.53
N GLU A 997 0.98 -6.32 -10.46
CA GLU A 997 0.76 -4.99 -9.89
C GLU A 997 1.26 -3.89 -10.85
N ASP A 998 2.45 -4.05 -11.43
CA ASP A 998 3.00 -3.12 -12.43
C ASP A 998 2.12 -3.08 -13.70
N ILE A 999 1.65 -4.25 -14.16
CA ILE A 999 0.71 -4.35 -15.29
C ILE A 999 -0.56 -3.54 -15.00
N GLU A 1000 -1.12 -3.73 -13.80
CA GLU A 1000 -2.33 -3.05 -13.38
C GLU A 1000 -2.14 -1.54 -13.32
N ASP A 1001 -1.04 -1.06 -12.75
CA ASP A 1001 -0.73 0.37 -12.63
C ASP A 1001 -0.56 1.02 -14.00
N ILE A 1002 0.19 0.39 -14.92
CA ILE A 1002 0.33 0.89 -16.30
C ILE A 1002 -1.01 0.94 -17.02
N ILE A 1003 -1.85 -0.09 -16.88
CA ILE A 1003 -3.20 -0.10 -17.45
C ILE A 1003 -4.08 0.98 -16.82
N TYR A 1004 -3.97 1.19 -15.52
CA TYR A 1004 -4.71 2.22 -14.81
C TYR A 1004 -4.31 3.62 -15.29
N ASP A 1005 -3.03 3.86 -15.56
CA ASP A 1005 -2.52 5.12 -16.12
C ASP A 1005 -2.99 5.32 -17.58
N LEU A 1006 -2.98 4.27 -18.39
CA LEU A 1006 -3.55 4.30 -19.75
C LEU A 1006 -5.05 4.62 -19.74
N ALA A 1007 -5.81 3.96 -18.85
CA ALA A 1007 -7.23 4.25 -18.66
C ALA A 1007 -7.46 5.66 -18.15
N THR A 1008 -6.62 6.15 -17.24
CA THR A 1008 -6.64 7.53 -16.74
C THR A 1008 -6.44 8.52 -17.88
N LYS A 1009 -5.42 8.31 -18.73
CA LYS A 1009 -5.15 9.13 -19.91
C LYS A 1009 -6.28 9.10 -20.93
N GLU A 1010 -6.93 7.96 -21.12
CA GLU A 1010 -8.09 7.85 -22.00
C GLU A 1010 -9.31 8.58 -21.42
N CYS A 1011 -9.60 8.40 -20.13
CA CYS A 1011 -10.72 9.02 -19.43
C CYS A 1011 -10.55 10.53 -19.22
N SER A 1012 -9.33 11.03 -19.14
CA SER A 1012 -9.01 12.46 -19.08
C SER A 1012 -8.97 13.13 -20.46
N LYS A 1013 -9.07 12.37 -21.56
CA LYS A 1013 -9.00 12.94 -22.91
C LYS A 1013 -10.17 13.88 -23.18
N GLY A 1014 -9.84 15.13 -23.54
CA GLY A 1014 -10.86 16.18 -23.75
C GLY A 1014 -11.47 16.68 -22.45
N LYS A 1015 -10.84 16.38 -21.32
CA LYS A 1015 -11.09 17.03 -20.04
C LYS A 1015 -9.96 18.04 -19.77
N GLU A 1016 -10.29 19.11 -19.07
CA GLU A 1016 -9.34 20.11 -18.61
C GLU A 1016 -9.43 20.16 -17.07
N THR A 1017 -8.28 20.23 -16.41
CA THR A 1017 -8.23 20.49 -14.96
C THR A 1017 -8.59 21.95 -14.68
N LEU A 1018 -8.98 22.27 -13.44
CA LEU A 1018 -9.26 23.67 -13.10
C LEU A 1018 -8.02 24.55 -13.26
N GLU A 1019 -6.84 24.04 -12.91
CA GLU A 1019 -5.61 24.83 -13.04
C GLU A 1019 -5.30 25.15 -14.50
N GLU A 1020 -5.36 24.16 -15.40
CA GLU A 1020 -5.20 24.37 -16.84
C GLU A 1020 -6.21 25.40 -17.38
N TYR A 1021 -7.47 25.30 -16.95
CA TYR A 1021 -8.52 26.26 -17.30
C TYR A 1021 -8.19 27.68 -16.80
N MET A 1022 -7.72 27.79 -15.56
CA MET A 1022 -7.38 29.07 -14.94
C MET A 1022 -6.16 29.72 -15.63
N VAL A 1023 -5.17 28.92 -16.04
CA VAL A 1023 -4.05 29.38 -16.86
C VAL A 1023 -4.57 29.85 -18.22
N SER A 1024 -5.40 29.05 -18.90
CA SER A 1024 -5.85 29.35 -20.26
C SER A 1024 -6.69 30.65 -20.34
N ILE A 1025 -7.59 30.87 -19.38
CA ILE A 1025 -8.42 32.08 -19.33
C ILE A 1025 -7.62 33.33 -18.92
N SER A 1026 -6.63 33.17 -18.05
CA SER A 1026 -5.79 34.26 -17.54
C SER A 1026 -4.73 34.71 -18.54
N LYS A 1027 -4.17 33.77 -19.32
CA LYS A 1027 -2.96 33.96 -20.13
C LYS A 1027 -3.01 35.20 -21.01
N LYS A 1028 -4.12 35.42 -21.73
CA LYS A 1028 -4.25 36.58 -22.64
C LYS A 1028 -4.18 37.93 -21.91
N TYR A 1029 -4.60 37.98 -20.64
CA TYR A 1029 -4.56 39.19 -19.82
C TYR A 1029 -3.19 39.42 -19.20
N ILE A 1030 -2.57 38.36 -18.69
CA ILE A 1030 -1.21 38.41 -18.15
C ILE A 1030 -0.21 38.81 -19.25
N ASP A 1031 -0.26 38.16 -20.42
CA ASP A 1031 0.65 38.48 -21.52
C ASP A 1031 0.34 39.85 -22.16
N GLY A 1032 -0.94 40.24 -22.24
CA GLY A 1032 -1.34 41.50 -22.84
C GLY A 1032 -0.89 42.74 -22.04
N MET A 1033 -0.72 42.63 -20.72
CA MET A 1033 -0.18 43.72 -19.89
C MET A 1033 1.17 44.25 -20.40
N LYS A 1034 2.05 43.37 -20.90
CA LYS A 1034 3.39 43.73 -21.38
C LYS A 1034 3.36 44.77 -22.51
N THR A 1035 2.26 44.83 -23.25
CA THR A 1035 2.06 45.68 -24.43
C THR A 1035 0.97 46.74 -24.27
N ALA A 1036 0.33 46.83 -23.10
CA ALA A 1036 -0.78 47.73 -22.89
C ALA A 1036 -0.33 49.22 -22.90
N GLU A 1037 -0.96 50.05 -23.73
CA GLU A 1037 -0.66 51.49 -23.83
C GLU A 1037 -1.28 52.28 -22.67
N ASN A 1038 -2.47 51.87 -22.20
CA ASN A 1038 -3.18 52.45 -21.07
C ASN A 1038 -3.42 51.37 -20.01
N ILE A 1039 -2.54 51.32 -19.01
CA ILE A 1039 -2.58 50.30 -17.95
C ILE A 1039 -3.88 50.34 -17.15
N GLU A 1040 -4.39 51.53 -16.82
CA GLU A 1040 -5.59 51.66 -16.00
C GLU A 1040 -6.82 51.12 -16.71
N GLU A 1041 -7.01 51.52 -17.97
CA GLU A 1041 -8.11 51.02 -18.81
C GLU A 1041 -7.95 49.52 -19.08
N TYR A 1042 -6.72 49.05 -19.27
CA TYR A 1042 -6.44 47.63 -19.48
C TYR A 1042 -6.77 46.79 -18.25
N CYS A 1043 -6.30 47.18 -17.06
CA CYS A 1043 -6.58 46.45 -15.82
C CYS A 1043 -8.08 46.40 -15.53
N LYS A 1044 -8.79 47.53 -15.71
CA LYS A 1044 -10.25 47.57 -15.56
C LYS A 1044 -10.95 46.62 -16.52
N LYS A 1045 -10.56 46.65 -17.80
CA LYS A 1045 -11.13 45.75 -18.82
C LYS A 1045 -10.80 44.28 -18.53
N ALA A 1046 -9.57 43.98 -18.11
CA ALA A 1046 -9.15 42.63 -17.76
C ALA A 1046 -9.93 42.10 -16.57
N SER A 1047 -10.09 42.90 -15.51
CA SER A 1047 -10.97 42.58 -14.37
C SER A 1047 -12.40 42.30 -14.84
N GLU A 1048 -13.03 43.23 -15.58
CA GLU A 1048 -14.41 43.08 -16.07
C GLU A 1048 -14.61 41.82 -16.93
N GLU A 1049 -13.67 41.52 -17.83
CA GLU A 1049 -13.78 40.33 -18.69
C GLU A 1049 -13.48 39.02 -17.96
N LEU A 1050 -12.61 39.02 -16.94
CA LEU A 1050 -12.35 37.85 -16.09
C LEU A 1050 -13.53 37.56 -15.15
N HIS A 1051 -14.17 38.57 -14.57
CA HIS A 1051 -15.41 38.38 -13.80
C HIS A 1051 -16.58 37.90 -14.65
N ALA A 1052 -16.55 38.15 -15.96
CA ALA A 1052 -17.56 37.63 -16.87
C ALA A 1052 -17.42 36.11 -17.10
N ASP A 1053 -16.25 35.53 -16.81
CA ASP A 1053 -16.06 34.09 -16.79
C ASP A 1053 -16.51 33.51 -15.45
N ALA A 1054 -17.56 32.69 -15.49
CA ALA A 1054 -18.22 32.24 -14.28
C ALA A 1054 -17.32 31.37 -13.38
N ILE A 1055 -16.45 30.54 -13.97
CA ILE A 1055 -15.54 29.68 -13.22
C ILE A 1055 -14.45 30.53 -12.58
N PHE A 1056 -13.81 31.40 -13.36
CA PHE A 1056 -12.78 32.30 -12.84
C PHE A 1056 -13.31 33.16 -11.69
N ASP A 1057 -14.52 33.73 -11.81
CA ASP A 1057 -15.13 34.54 -10.74
C ASP A 1057 -15.47 33.72 -9.49
N ALA A 1058 -15.83 32.45 -9.65
CA ALA A 1058 -16.19 31.57 -8.54
C ALA A 1058 -14.98 31.11 -7.72
N VAL A 1059 -13.82 30.91 -8.35
CA VAL A 1059 -12.63 30.33 -7.69
C VAL A 1059 -12.14 31.16 -6.51
N PRO A 1060 -11.81 32.46 -6.66
CA PRO A 1060 -11.36 33.28 -5.54
C PRO A 1060 -12.39 33.34 -4.41
N LYS A 1061 -13.69 33.44 -4.76
CA LYS A 1061 -14.79 33.54 -3.78
C LYS A 1061 -14.92 32.30 -2.91
N GLU A 1062 -14.91 31.10 -3.51
CA GLU A 1062 -15.03 29.87 -2.73
C GLU A 1062 -13.75 29.57 -1.96
N PHE A 1063 -12.57 29.89 -2.51
CA PHE A 1063 -11.32 29.73 -1.76
C PHE A 1063 -11.24 30.68 -0.57
N ASP A 1064 -11.67 31.94 -0.73
CA ASP A 1064 -11.69 32.90 0.35
C ASP A 1064 -12.68 32.49 1.46
N ARG A 1065 -13.85 31.98 1.08
CA ARG A 1065 -14.84 31.42 2.01
C ARG A 1065 -14.33 30.18 2.75
N ALA A 1066 -13.67 29.26 2.04
CA ALA A 1066 -13.08 28.06 2.62
C ALA A 1066 -11.95 28.42 3.61
N LYS A 1067 -11.12 29.39 3.25
CA LYS A 1067 -10.11 30.01 4.12
C LYS A 1067 -10.72 30.57 5.40
N GLU A 1068 -11.75 31.43 5.30
CA GLU A 1068 -12.42 32.00 6.48
C GLU A 1068 -12.98 30.92 7.41
N LYS A 1069 -13.55 29.85 6.84
CA LYS A 1069 -14.03 28.71 7.63
C LYS A 1069 -12.90 27.98 8.34
N ALA A 1070 -11.80 27.67 7.64
CA ALA A 1070 -10.65 26.97 8.20
C ALA A 1070 -10.01 27.76 9.36
N LEU A 1071 -9.73 29.05 9.13
CA LEU A 1071 -9.09 29.92 10.14
C LEU A 1071 -9.98 30.16 11.37
N THR A 1072 -11.30 30.17 11.21
CA THR A 1072 -12.23 30.30 12.34
C THR A 1072 -12.44 29.02 13.14
N GLU A 1073 -12.19 27.85 12.56
CA GLU A 1073 -12.19 26.56 13.27
C GLU A 1073 -10.91 26.38 14.10
N GLU A 1074 -9.76 26.83 13.59
CA GLU A 1074 -8.46 26.74 14.28
C GLU A 1074 -8.32 27.73 15.45
N THR A 1075 -9.01 28.88 15.38
CA THR A 1075 -9.06 29.88 16.46
C THR A 1075 -10.01 29.48 17.61
N LYS A 1076 -10.88 28.48 17.42
CA LYS A 1076 -11.86 28.00 18.41
C LYS A 1076 -11.35 26.78 19.19
#